data_AF-A0A6H1A554-F1
#
_entry.id   AF-A0A6H1A554-F1
#
_cell.length_a   1.000
_cell.length_b   1.000
_cell.length_c   1.000
_cell.angle_alpha   90.00
_cell.angle_beta   90.00
_cell.angle_gamma   90.00
#
_symmetry.space_group_name_H-M   'P 1'
#
loop_
_entity.id
_entity.type
_entity.pdbx_description
1 polymer ?
#
loop_
_entity_poly.entity_id
_entity_poly.type
_entity_poly.pdbx_seq_one_letter_code
_entity_poly.pdbx_strand_id
1 'polypeptide(L)'
;MRLRGPQPAVLVGHPAGRAHPVDGLRKGFTVPVKPIEPSELALLVGGGHGNPHSVLGAHPHEGSVTVRALRPLASSVEVLHGQQRTPLTHEHEGVWVGELPVSEVPDYRLAVAYDGDPASYDDPYRYLPTLGETDLHLINEGRHEQLWHVLGAHRRTYDSGVTGTSFAVWAPNARGVRLIGDFNSWDGRSTPMRQLGTSGVWEIFLPDVLAGVSYKFALLGPDGHWREKADPLAFATEVPPQTASRVTESAYAWGDDLWLRQRMQRRPTESPMSVYEVHLGSWRRNGSEPLDYAELAEELVDYVSGLGFTHVELMPVMEHPYGGSWGYQVTSYFAPTARFGDPDGLRLLVDRFHQAGIGVLLDWVPAHFPKDEFALARFDGTPLYEHPDPSLGEHPEWGTYIFDFGRNEVRNFLIASALYWLEEFHVDGLRVDAVASMLYLDYSREPGEWTPNVHGGRENLQAVQFLQELNATVYRRVPGVMMIAEESTAWDGVTRATDQGGLGFGFKWNMGWMHDSLAYVQQETVHRVHHHGQLTFPMVYAYAENYVLPLSHDEVVHGKGSLLRKMPGDRWQQLANLRAYLAWQWAHPGKQLLFMGCELGQESEWAEARQLDWWLLDHVEHRGMQDLVRDLNAIYRDTPALFVADHDPSGFAWIDANDAQRNVFSFVRRAPDSPDLVCVANFSPLPYENHTIGMPGVGSWEEVLNTDATGYTGSGVGNLGRVEAEAGEWSGQPARATITVPPLATVWLRHARAE
;
A
#
# COMPACT_ATOMS: atom_id res chain seq x y z
N MET A 1 -57.96 47.93 -14.36
CA MET A 1 -59.13 47.67 -15.25
C MET A 1 -58.93 48.51 -16.51
N ARG A 2 -58.86 47.84 -17.69
CA ARG A 2 -58.77 48.37 -19.08
C ARG A 2 -57.45 49.08 -19.45
N LEU A 3 -56.49 48.47 -20.17
CA LEU A 3 -56.40 47.95 -21.55
C LEU A 3 -56.58 48.97 -22.69
N ARG A 4 -55.55 48.99 -23.57
CA ARG A 4 -55.48 49.48 -24.97
C ARG A 4 -55.43 51.02 -25.09
N GLY A 5 -54.41 51.66 -25.66
CA GLY A 5 -53.86 51.48 -27.02
C GLY A 5 -54.89 51.96 -28.07
N PRO A 6 -54.55 52.31 -29.32
CA PRO A 6 -53.30 52.78 -29.94
C PRO A 6 -53.56 54.03 -30.85
N GLN A 7 -52.56 54.59 -31.53
CA GLN A 7 -52.64 54.84 -33.00
C GLN A 7 -51.33 55.43 -33.59
N PRO A 8 -50.96 55.05 -34.83
CA PRO A 8 -49.75 55.48 -35.52
C PRO A 8 -49.99 56.48 -36.67
N ALA A 9 -48.86 56.94 -37.25
CA ALA A 9 -48.68 57.39 -38.66
C ALA A 9 -49.26 58.78 -39.04
N VAL A 10 -48.66 59.63 -39.90
CA VAL A 10 -47.53 59.54 -40.85
C VAL A 10 -47.18 60.98 -41.34
N LEU A 11 -45.88 61.19 -41.57
CA LEU A 11 -45.11 62.11 -42.45
C LEU A 11 -45.79 63.23 -43.27
N VAL A 12 -45.10 64.39 -43.41
CA VAL A 12 -44.47 65.02 -44.62
C VAL A 12 -43.78 66.34 -44.12
N GLY A 13 -42.46 66.62 -44.19
CA GLY A 13 -41.51 66.78 -45.32
C GLY A 13 -41.52 68.24 -45.87
N HIS A 14 -40.69 69.21 -45.42
CA HIS A 14 -39.39 69.67 -45.98
C HIS A 14 -39.17 71.18 -45.61
N PRO A 15 -38.01 71.85 -45.81
CA PRO A 15 -36.61 71.43 -45.69
C PRO A 15 -35.69 72.44 -44.90
N ALA A 16 -34.56 71.90 -44.45
CA ALA A 16 -33.22 72.45 -44.20
C ALA A 16 -32.97 73.96 -43.95
N GLY A 17 -32.44 74.24 -42.75
CA GLY A 17 -31.52 75.33 -42.43
C GLY A 17 -30.73 75.01 -41.15
N ARG A 18 -29.48 74.50 -41.30
CA ARG A 18 -28.46 74.28 -40.24
C ARG A 18 -27.98 75.64 -39.69
N ALA A 19 -27.42 75.87 -38.49
CA ALA A 19 -26.82 75.10 -37.39
C ALA A 19 -27.04 75.93 -36.09
N HIS A 20 -27.08 75.42 -34.86
CA HIS A 20 -26.09 74.63 -34.13
C HIS A 20 -26.77 73.88 -32.97
N PRO A 21 -26.55 72.57 -32.76
CA PRO A 21 -26.88 71.91 -31.52
C PRO A 21 -25.66 71.84 -30.60
N VAL A 22 -25.89 72.42 -29.43
CA VAL A 22 -25.40 72.09 -28.09
C VAL A 22 -24.68 70.74 -27.99
N ASP A 23 -23.43 70.86 -27.58
CA ASP A 23 -22.53 69.81 -27.13
C ASP A 23 -23.12 69.03 -25.95
N GLY A 24 -23.06 67.71 -26.02
CA GLY A 24 -23.66 66.80 -25.06
C GLY A 24 -23.39 65.34 -25.39
N LEU A 25 -22.25 65.06 -26.01
CA LEU A 25 -21.68 63.71 -26.05
C LEU A 25 -21.36 63.32 -24.60
N ARG A 26 -22.17 62.42 -24.01
CA ARG A 26 -21.68 61.58 -22.93
C ARG A 26 -20.54 60.73 -23.48
N LYS A 27 -19.31 61.25 -23.36
CA LYS A 27 -18.10 60.44 -23.37
C LYS A 27 -18.19 59.52 -22.16
N GLY A 28 -18.75 58.33 -22.37
CA GLY A 28 -18.45 57.20 -21.51
C GLY A 28 -16.98 56.89 -21.70
N PHE A 29 -16.17 57.13 -20.67
CA PHE A 29 -14.87 56.49 -20.59
C PHE A 29 -15.16 55.02 -20.30
N THR A 30 -15.39 54.23 -21.35
CA THR A 30 -15.15 52.78 -21.27
C THR A 30 -13.65 52.64 -21.27
N VAL A 31 -13.07 52.38 -20.11
CA VAL A 31 -11.68 51.93 -20.06
C VAL A 31 -11.67 50.59 -20.79
N PRO A 32 -10.82 50.38 -21.80
CA PRO A 32 -10.85 49.14 -22.57
C PRO A 32 -10.59 47.96 -21.63
N VAL A 33 -11.30 46.84 -21.82
CA VAL A 33 -10.96 45.58 -21.16
C VAL A 33 -9.49 45.25 -21.42
N LYS A 34 -8.79 44.68 -20.43
CA LYS A 34 -7.36 44.30 -20.55
C LYS A 34 -7.16 43.48 -21.83
N PRO A 35 -6.42 43.95 -22.85
CA PRO A 35 -6.32 43.25 -24.12
C PRO A 35 -5.58 41.92 -23.95
N ILE A 36 -5.99 40.91 -24.72
CA ILE A 36 -5.34 39.59 -24.82
C ILE A 36 -5.19 39.27 -26.31
N GLU A 37 -4.03 38.77 -26.69
CA GLU A 37 -3.77 38.39 -28.08
C GLU A 37 -4.69 37.24 -28.52
N PRO A 38 -5.27 37.26 -29.74
CA PRO A 38 -6.15 36.19 -30.21
C PRO A 38 -5.52 34.79 -30.17
N SER A 39 -4.20 34.68 -30.31
CA SER A 39 -3.48 33.41 -30.19
C SER A 39 -3.53 32.82 -28.78
N GLU A 40 -3.52 33.66 -27.73
CA GLU A 40 -3.63 33.21 -26.34
C GLU A 40 -5.04 32.68 -26.06
N LEU A 41 -6.07 33.35 -26.59
CA LEU A 41 -7.45 32.89 -26.51
C LEU A 41 -7.65 31.55 -27.24
N ALA A 42 -7.05 31.40 -28.43
CA ALA A 42 -7.09 30.15 -29.18
C ALA A 42 -6.36 29.01 -28.45
N LEU A 43 -5.19 29.29 -27.84
CA LEU A 43 -4.47 28.32 -27.01
C LEU A 43 -5.30 27.89 -25.78
N LEU A 44 -5.97 28.84 -25.14
CA LEU A 44 -6.82 28.58 -23.97
C LEU A 44 -8.01 27.68 -24.33
N VAL A 45 -8.76 28.02 -25.38
CA VAL A 45 -9.90 27.23 -25.86
C VAL A 45 -9.43 25.85 -26.36
N GLY A 46 -8.30 25.80 -27.07
CA GLY A 46 -7.65 24.55 -27.48
C GLY A 46 -7.11 23.71 -26.31
N GLY A 47 -6.97 24.29 -25.12
CA GLY A 47 -6.50 23.63 -23.90
C GLY A 47 -4.99 23.50 -23.77
N GLY A 48 -4.21 24.14 -24.65
CA GLY A 48 -2.75 24.13 -24.62
C GLY A 48 -2.14 25.36 -23.94
N HIS A 49 -2.92 26.11 -23.16
CA HIS A 49 -2.47 27.31 -22.47
C HIS A 49 -1.95 26.96 -21.07
N GLY A 50 -0.67 27.17 -20.81
CA GLY A 50 -0.01 26.78 -19.55
C GLY A 50 -0.44 27.55 -18.31
N ASN A 51 -1.01 28.75 -18.45
CA ASN A 51 -1.47 29.54 -17.30
C ASN A 51 -2.86 30.17 -17.51
N PRO A 52 -3.96 29.41 -17.52
CA PRO A 52 -5.31 29.95 -17.77
C PRO A 52 -5.69 31.14 -16.88
N HIS A 53 -5.15 31.21 -15.65
CA HIS A 53 -5.41 32.29 -14.68
C HIS A 53 -4.80 33.65 -15.09
N SER A 54 -3.87 33.70 -16.07
CA SER A 54 -3.38 34.97 -16.61
C SER A 54 -4.39 35.66 -17.54
N VAL A 55 -5.34 34.87 -18.07
CA VAL A 55 -6.40 35.30 -19.01
C VAL A 55 -7.77 35.32 -18.33
N LEU A 56 -8.15 34.21 -17.70
CA LEU A 56 -9.44 34.02 -17.02
C LEU A 56 -9.43 34.62 -15.62
N GLY A 57 -10.63 34.84 -15.07
CA GLY A 57 -10.84 35.48 -13.78
C GLY A 57 -10.84 37.01 -13.86
N ALA A 58 -10.59 37.64 -12.73
CA ALA A 58 -10.66 39.10 -12.56
C ALA A 58 -9.26 39.73 -12.55
N HIS A 59 -9.03 40.71 -13.43
CA HIS A 59 -7.75 41.37 -13.63
C HIS A 59 -7.90 42.89 -13.53
N PRO A 60 -7.26 43.56 -12.56
CA PRO A 60 -7.17 45.03 -12.54
C PRO A 60 -6.47 45.56 -13.80
N HIS A 61 -7.05 46.58 -14.43
CA HIS A 61 -6.50 47.22 -15.61
C HIS A 61 -7.01 48.66 -15.74
N GLU A 62 -6.10 49.63 -15.85
CA GLU A 62 -6.41 51.04 -16.11
C GLU A 62 -7.51 51.66 -15.21
N GLY A 63 -7.62 51.20 -13.96
CA GLY A 63 -8.57 51.72 -12.97
C GLY A 63 -9.93 51.01 -12.92
N SER A 64 -10.13 49.97 -13.74
CA SER A 64 -11.27 49.06 -13.67
C SER A 64 -10.80 47.60 -13.51
N VAL A 65 -11.75 46.65 -13.38
CA VAL A 65 -11.45 45.22 -13.32
C VAL A 65 -12.08 44.53 -14.52
N THR A 66 -11.25 43.90 -15.35
CA THR A 66 -11.70 43.03 -16.44
C THR A 66 -12.00 41.64 -15.90
N VAL A 67 -13.17 41.09 -16.17
CA VAL A 67 -13.52 39.69 -15.85
C VAL A 67 -13.63 38.90 -17.13
N ARG A 68 -12.94 37.75 -17.19
CA ARG A 68 -13.05 36.77 -18.28
C ARG A 68 -13.48 35.41 -17.77
N ALA A 69 -14.47 34.81 -18.42
CA ALA A 69 -14.97 33.47 -18.09
C ALA A 69 -14.99 32.57 -19.32
N LEU A 70 -14.45 31.35 -19.19
CA LEU A 70 -14.58 30.32 -20.22
C LEU A 70 -15.83 29.49 -19.95
N ARG A 71 -16.88 29.74 -20.74
CA ARG A 71 -18.17 29.04 -20.70
C ARG A 71 -18.58 28.65 -22.12
N PRO A 72 -17.99 27.55 -22.66
CA PRO A 72 -18.34 27.04 -23.99
C PRO A 72 -19.84 26.76 -24.06
N LEU A 73 -20.49 27.07 -25.17
CA LEU A 73 -21.93 26.84 -25.42
C LEU A 73 -22.91 27.63 -24.52
N ALA A 74 -22.45 28.48 -23.60
CA ALA A 74 -23.35 29.35 -22.86
C ALA A 74 -24.08 30.32 -23.81
N SER A 75 -25.35 30.62 -23.51
CA SER A 75 -26.14 31.62 -24.24
C SER A 75 -25.98 33.02 -23.64
N SER A 76 -25.67 33.13 -22.36
CA SER A 76 -25.29 34.39 -21.71
C SER A 76 -24.43 34.16 -20.48
N VAL A 77 -23.56 35.13 -20.17
CA VAL A 77 -22.76 35.18 -18.95
C VAL A 77 -22.84 36.59 -18.37
N GLU A 78 -23.12 36.71 -17.07
CA GLU A 78 -23.11 37.96 -16.33
C GLU A 78 -22.23 37.84 -15.08
N VAL A 79 -21.62 38.94 -14.65
CA VAL A 79 -20.96 39.04 -13.36
C VAL A 79 -21.91 39.66 -12.34
N LEU A 80 -22.05 38.99 -11.20
CA LEU A 80 -22.82 39.41 -10.04
C LEU A 80 -21.86 39.97 -8.99
N HIS A 81 -21.96 41.25 -8.67
CA HIS A 81 -21.21 41.89 -7.59
C HIS A 81 -22.15 42.79 -6.77
N GLY A 82 -22.39 42.43 -5.51
CA GLY A 82 -23.40 43.09 -4.67
C GLY A 82 -24.81 42.93 -5.26
N GLN A 83 -25.45 44.06 -5.59
CA GLN A 83 -26.76 44.09 -6.27
C GLN A 83 -26.63 44.35 -7.79
N GLN A 84 -25.40 44.48 -8.30
CA GLN A 84 -25.14 44.79 -9.70
C GLN A 84 -25.00 43.50 -10.51
N ARG A 85 -25.58 43.53 -11.72
CA ARG A 85 -25.42 42.51 -12.75
C ARG A 85 -24.77 43.17 -13.97
N THR A 86 -23.62 42.68 -14.37
CA THR A 86 -22.87 43.20 -15.52
C THR A 86 -22.81 42.13 -16.61
N PRO A 87 -23.45 42.30 -17.77
CA PRO A 87 -23.39 41.33 -18.84
C PRO A 87 -21.99 41.29 -19.46
N LEU A 88 -21.49 40.09 -19.75
CA LEU A 88 -20.26 39.88 -20.50
C LEU A 88 -20.58 39.73 -21.99
N THR A 89 -19.65 40.17 -22.84
CA THR A 89 -19.71 39.98 -24.29
C THR A 89 -18.85 38.79 -24.70
N HIS A 90 -19.34 37.99 -25.64
CA HIS A 90 -18.57 36.89 -26.22
C HIS A 90 -17.35 37.44 -26.97
N GLU A 91 -16.16 36.98 -26.59
CA GLU A 91 -14.86 37.43 -27.13
C GLU A 91 -14.30 36.41 -28.13
N HIS A 92 -14.27 35.12 -27.76
CA HIS A 92 -13.68 34.08 -28.59
C HIS A 92 -14.14 32.67 -28.16
N GLU A 93 -14.82 31.92 -29.04
CA GLU A 93 -15.15 30.48 -28.86
C GLU A 93 -15.52 30.01 -27.43
N GLY A 94 -16.35 30.79 -26.72
CA GLY A 94 -16.81 30.47 -25.37
C GLY A 94 -16.11 31.24 -24.26
N VAL A 95 -15.11 32.06 -24.59
CA VAL A 95 -14.56 33.11 -23.71
C VAL A 95 -15.50 34.31 -23.74
N TRP A 96 -15.91 34.76 -22.55
CA TRP A 96 -16.74 35.94 -22.33
C TRP A 96 -15.96 36.98 -21.54
N VAL A 97 -16.08 38.25 -21.89
CA VAL A 97 -15.33 39.37 -21.27
C VAL A 97 -16.25 40.53 -20.90
N GLY A 98 -15.92 41.24 -19.83
CA GLY A 98 -16.61 42.45 -19.43
C GLY A 98 -15.85 43.23 -18.37
N GLU A 99 -16.30 44.45 -18.13
CA GLU A 99 -15.64 45.42 -17.26
C GLU A 99 -16.50 45.69 -16.02
N LEU A 100 -15.89 45.61 -14.85
CA LEU A 100 -16.47 46.11 -13.60
C LEU A 100 -15.86 47.49 -13.28
N PRO A 101 -16.67 48.52 -13.02
CA PRO A 101 -16.20 49.87 -12.71
C PRO A 101 -15.71 49.99 -11.25
N VAL A 102 -14.75 49.15 -10.87
CA VAL A 102 -14.10 49.11 -9.54
C VAL A 102 -12.60 48.98 -9.71
N SER A 103 -11.83 49.55 -8.79
CA SER A 103 -10.35 49.58 -8.89
C SER A 103 -9.67 48.33 -8.35
N GLU A 104 -10.35 47.59 -7.48
CA GLU A 104 -9.85 46.36 -6.86
C GLU A 104 -10.80 45.20 -7.16
N VAL A 105 -10.25 43.98 -7.23
CA VAL A 105 -11.04 42.79 -7.51
C VAL A 105 -12.06 42.58 -6.38
N PRO A 106 -13.38 42.69 -6.66
CA PRO A 106 -14.38 42.49 -5.64
C PRO A 106 -14.65 41.00 -5.40
N ASP A 107 -15.43 40.68 -4.37
CA ASP A 107 -16.13 39.40 -4.34
C ASP A 107 -17.25 39.40 -5.40
N TYR A 108 -17.25 38.40 -6.27
CA TYR A 108 -18.25 38.26 -7.34
C TYR A 108 -18.66 36.81 -7.60
N ARG A 109 -19.77 36.63 -8.32
CA ARG A 109 -20.22 35.35 -8.88
C ARG A 109 -20.52 35.50 -10.36
N LEU A 110 -20.55 34.39 -11.08
CA LEU A 110 -20.96 34.33 -12.49
C LEU A 110 -22.38 33.80 -12.58
N ALA A 111 -23.29 34.52 -13.22
CA ALA A 111 -24.57 33.98 -13.66
C ALA A 111 -24.42 33.47 -15.10
N VAL A 112 -24.59 32.17 -15.32
CA VAL A 112 -24.40 31.52 -16.63
C VAL A 112 -25.69 30.85 -17.05
N ALA A 113 -26.16 31.14 -18.26
CA ALA A 113 -27.28 30.45 -18.89
C ALA A 113 -26.77 29.56 -20.04
N TYR A 114 -27.23 28.32 -20.08
CA TYR A 114 -27.06 27.41 -21.22
C TYR A 114 -28.42 27.26 -21.90
N ASP A 115 -29.28 26.42 -21.32
CA ASP A 115 -30.70 26.25 -21.67
C ASP A 115 -31.57 26.58 -20.44
N GLY A 116 -32.27 27.71 -20.46
CA GLY A 116 -33.16 28.14 -19.37
C GLY A 116 -32.62 29.27 -18.51
N ASP A 117 -33.04 29.30 -17.24
CA ASP A 117 -32.70 30.39 -16.31
C ASP A 117 -31.21 30.38 -15.93
N PRO A 118 -30.55 31.54 -15.80
CA PRO A 118 -29.15 31.61 -15.39
C PRO A 118 -28.92 31.00 -14.00
N ALA A 119 -27.96 30.09 -13.89
CA ALA A 119 -27.49 29.58 -12.61
C ALA A 119 -26.26 30.37 -12.13
N SER A 120 -26.14 30.55 -10.82
CA SER A 120 -25.03 31.28 -10.19
C SER A 120 -23.92 30.31 -9.81
N TYR A 121 -22.68 30.66 -10.19
CA TYR A 121 -21.47 29.90 -9.92
C TYR A 121 -20.41 30.81 -9.34
N ASP A 122 -19.53 30.29 -8.49
CA ASP A 122 -18.28 30.97 -8.23
C ASP A 122 -17.29 30.75 -9.39
N ASP A 123 -16.30 31.63 -9.52
CA ASP A 123 -15.30 31.56 -10.58
C ASP A 123 -14.04 30.85 -10.07
N PRO A 124 -13.67 29.65 -10.58
CA PRO A 124 -12.41 29.00 -10.25
C PRO A 124 -11.17 29.87 -10.45
N TYR A 125 -11.20 30.76 -11.45
CA TYR A 125 -10.01 31.49 -11.92
C TYR A 125 -9.70 32.76 -11.12
N ARG A 126 -10.50 33.09 -10.11
CA ARG A 126 -10.17 34.19 -9.17
C ARG A 126 -9.27 33.76 -8.01
N TYR A 127 -9.09 32.45 -7.81
CA TYR A 127 -8.38 31.90 -6.66
C TYR A 127 -6.87 31.84 -6.89
N LEU A 128 -6.09 32.22 -5.87
CA LEU A 128 -4.63 32.14 -5.88
C LEU A 128 -4.14 30.68 -5.86
N PRO A 129 -2.87 30.41 -6.21
CA PRO A 129 -2.26 29.08 -6.07
C PRO A 129 -2.48 28.47 -4.69
N THR A 130 -2.87 27.19 -4.65
CA THR A 130 -3.12 26.46 -3.41
C THR A 130 -1.87 25.78 -2.82
N LEU A 131 -0.76 25.80 -3.56
CA LEU A 131 0.56 25.31 -3.13
C LEU A 131 1.55 26.48 -3.03
N GLY A 132 2.41 26.46 -2.01
CA GLY A 132 3.44 27.48 -1.80
C GLY A 132 4.77 27.16 -2.50
N GLU A 133 5.68 28.14 -2.55
CA GLU A 133 7.02 27.97 -3.15
C GLU A 133 7.86 26.91 -2.46
N THR A 134 7.72 26.74 -1.13
CA THR A 134 8.42 25.72 -0.35
C THR A 134 7.99 24.31 -0.75
N ASP A 135 6.70 24.08 -0.94
CA ASP A 135 6.17 22.77 -1.35
C ASP A 135 6.73 22.38 -2.72
N LEU A 136 6.67 23.32 -3.68
CA LEU A 136 7.19 23.11 -5.04
C LEU A 136 8.69 22.83 -5.03
N HIS A 137 9.46 23.55 -4.22
CA HIS A 137 10.89 23.31 -4.07
C HIS A 137 11.19 21.90 -3.53
N LEU A 138 10.51 21.48 -2.47
CA LEU A 138 10.69 20.15 -1.88
C LEU A 138 10.28 19.03 -2.84
N ILE A 139 9.22 19.24 -3.63
CA ILE A 139 8.79 18.31 -4.68
C ILE A 139 9.92 18.11 -5.71
N ASN A 140 10.48 19.20 -6.25
CA ASN A 140 11.54 19.10 -7.27
C ASN A 140 12.87 18.53 -6.73
N GLU A 141 13.17 18.73 -5.45
CA GLU A 141 14.30 18.09 -4.77
C GLU A 141 14.04 16.61 -4.44
N GLY A 142 12.79 16.16 -4.53
CA GLY A 142 12.37 14.79 -4.21
C GLY A 142 12.34 14.51 -2.69
N ARG A 143 12.10 15.53 -1.88
CA ARG A 143 12.20 15.49 -0.40
C ARG A 143 10.94 15.94 0.32
N HIS A 144 9.82 16.07 -0.38
CA HIS A 144 8.53 16.42 0.21
C HIS A 144 7.92 15.22 0.93
N GLU A 145 8.30 15.07 2.18
CA GLU A 145 7.91 13.97 3.04
C GLU A 145 6.39 13.83 3.24
N GLN A 146 5.62 14.93 3.17
CA GLN A 146 4.15 14.96 3.28
C GLN A 146 3.46 15.19 1.93
N LEU A 147 3.94 14.57 0.86
CA LEU A 147 3.50 14.86 -0.51
C LEU A 147 1.98 14.79 -0.69
N TRP A 148 1.34 13.86 0.03
CA TRP A 148 -0.11 13.66 -0.03
C TRP A 148 -0.91 14.84 0.53
N HIS A 149 -0.35 15.76 1.32
CA HIS A 149 -1.08 16.96 1.76
C HIS A 149 -1.10 18.09 0.72
N VAL A 150 -0.29 17.99 -0.34
CA VAL A 150 -0.11 19.06 -1.33
C VAL A 150 -0.54 18.66 -2.74
N LEU A 151 -0.28 17.41 -3.14
CA LEU A 151 -0.77 16.85 -4.40
C LEU A 151 -2.05 16.05 -4.19
N GLY A 152 -2.80 15.83 -5.27
CA GLY A 152 -4.10 15.15 -5.25
C GLY A 152 -5.28 16.12 -5.09
N ALA A 153 -6.40 15.60 -4.59
CA ALA A 153 -7.62 16.36 -4.35
C ALA A 153 -7.83 16.65 -2.86
N HIS A 154 -7.87 17.94 -2.50
CA HIS A 154 -7.99 18.40 -1.11
C HIS A 154 -9.16 19.36 -0.92
N ARG A 155 -10.05 19.04 0.02
CA ARG A 155 -11.12 19.97 0.40
C ARG A 155 -10.53 21.22 1.05
N ARG A 156 -11.00 22.40 0.65
CA ARG A 156 -10.60 23.69 1.22
C ARG A 156 -11.81 24.57 1.48
N THR A 157 -11.75 25.33 2.57
CA THR A 157 -12.74 26.34 2.93
C THR A 157 -12.04 27.67 3.11
N TYR A 158 -12.50 28.70 2.40
CA TYR A 158 -11.99 30.07 2.52
C TYR A 158 -12.82 30.88 3.52
N ASP A 159 -12.23 31.95 4.07
CA ASP A 159 -12.89 32.86 5.04
C ASP A 159 -14.17 33.52 4.49
N SER A 160 -14.30 33.61 3.16
CA SER A 160 -15.51 34.04 2.47
C SER A 160 -16.69 33.07 2.64
N GLY A 161 -16.46 31.89 3.22
CA GLY A 161 -17.42 30.80 3.35
C GLY A 161 -17.45 29.85 2.16
N VAL A 162 -16.67 30.11 1.10
CA VAL A 162 -16.63 29.24 -0.08
C VAL A 162 -15.86 27.96 0.25
N THR A 163 -16.52 26.82 -0.01
CA THR A 163 -15.95 25.49 0.13
C THR A 163 -15.82 24.86 -1.25
N GLY A 164 -14.74 24.14 -1.49
CA GLY A 164 -14.50 23.42 -2.73
C GLY A 164 -13.32 22.48 -2.59
N THR A 165 -12.79 22.03 -3.73
CA THR A 165 -11.64 21.11 -3.77
C THR A 165 -10.51 21.70 -4.60
N SER A 166 -9.29 21.69 -4.07
CA SER A 166 -8.08 21.96 -4.84
C SER A 166 -7.54 20.67 -5.43
N PHE A 167 -7.16 20.71 -6.69
CA PHE A 167 -6.58 19.59 -7.42
C PHE A 167 -5.18 19.98 -7.87
N ALA A 168 -4.20 19.13 -7.58
CA ALA A 168 -2.82 19.33 -8.02
C ALA A 168 -2.19 18.03 -8.52
N VAL A 169 -1.54 18.08 -9.69
CA VAL A 169 -0.95 16.90 -10.35
C VAL A 169 0.39 17.23 -11.00
N TRP A 170 1.36 16.33 -10.87
CA TRP A 170 2.67 16.47 -11.54
C TRP A 170 2.62 15.91 -12.96
N ALA A 171 2.82 16.78 -13.95
CA ALA A 171 2.82 16.44 -15.38
C ALA A 171 3.69 17.44 -16.17
N PRO A 172 5.02 17.40 -15.99
CA PRO A 172 5.93 18.44 -16.46
C PRO A 172 5.96 18.62 -17.98
N ASN A 173 5.73 17.55 -18.76
CA ASN A 173 5.78 17.60 -20.22
C ASN A 173 4.40 17.79 -20.88
N ALA A 174 3.32 17.84 -20.08
CA ALA A 174 2.00 18.12 -20.60
C ALA A 174 1.96 19.54 -21.18
N ARG A 175 1.34 19.70 -22.35
CA ARG A 175 1.06 21.00 -22.96
C ARG A 175 -0.13 21.69 -22.30
N GLY A 176 -0.98 20.92 -21.62
CA GLY A 176 -2.17 21.39 -20.95
C GLY A 176 -2.81 20.29 -20.13
N VAL A 177 -3.41 20.67 -19.01
CA VAL A 177 -4.16 19.76 -18.15
C VAL A 177 -5.54 20.36 -17.91
N ARG A 178 -6.57 19.52 -17.96
CA ARG A 178 -7.96 19.86 -17.65
C ARG A 178 -8.47 18.89 -16.60
N LEU A 179 -9.35 19.37 -15.72
CA LEU A 179 -10.05 18.49 -14.80
C LEU A 179 -11.38 18.05 -15.40
N ILE A 180 -11.68 16.76 -15.37
CA ILE A 180 -12.96 16.19 -15.83
C ILE A 180 -13.61 15.40 -14.69
N GLY A 181 -14.93 15.38 -14.62
CA GLY A 181 -15.66 14.63 -13.61
C GLY A 181 -17.16 14.91 -13.64
N ASP A 182 -17.87 14.45 -12.61
CA ASP A 182 -19.34 14.58 -12.55
C ASP A 182 -19.81 16.03 -12.66
N PHE A 183 -19.08 16.96 -12.04
CA PHE A 183 -19.39 18.39 -11.99
C PHE A 183 -19.35 19.10 -13.35
N ASN A 184 -18.70 18.52 -14.37
CA ASN A 184 -18.66 19.07 -15.72
C ASN A 184 -19.06 18.05 -16.80
N SER A 185 -19.79 16.99 -16.41
CA SER A 185 -20.23 15.94 -17.33
C SER A 185 -19.07 15.34 -18.14
N TRP A 186 -17.92 15.19 -17.50
CA TRP A 186 -16.68 14.68 -18.09
C TRP A 186 -16.12 15.52 -19.26
N ASP A 187 -16.52 16.80 -19.38
CA ASP A 187 -16.00 17.76 -20.36
C ASP A 187 -15.12 18.85 -19.71
N GLY A 188 -13.81 18.72 -19.90
CA GLY A 188 -12.80 19.57 -19.27
C GLY A 188 -12.59 20.94 -19.92
N ARG A 189 -13.33 21.30 -20.98
CA ARG A 189 -13.09 22.56 -21.70
C ARG A 189 -13.27 23.80 -20.83
N SER A 190 -14.08 23.73 -19.77
CA SER A 190 -14.33 24.85 -18.85
C SER A 190 -13.41 24.89 -17.63
N THR A 191 -12.56 23.87 -17.46
CA THR A 191 -11.72 23.64 -16.29
C THR A 191 -10.24 23.37 -16.63
N PRO A 192 -9.59 24.13 -17.54
CA PRO A 192 -8.13 24.05 -17.70
C PRO A 192 -7.39 24.51 -16.44
N MET A 193 -6.31 23.80 -16.10
CA MET A 193 -5.45 24.02 -14.93
C MET A 193 -4.26 24.92 -15.27
N ARG A 194 -3.66 25.58 -14.27
CA ARG A 194 -2.41 26.35 -14.45
C ARG A 194 -1.19 25.53 -14.04
N GLN A 195 -0.08 25.69 -14.74
CA GLN A 195 1.22 25.22 -14.31
C GLN A 195 1.83 26.18 -13.29
N LEU A 196 2.37 25.66 -12.19
CA LEU A 196 2.99 26.43 -11.13
C LEU A 196 4.49 26.59 -11.38
N GLY A 197 4.88 27.72 -12.00
CA GLY A 197 6.27 28.03 -12.31
C GLY A 197 6.91 26.97 -13.22
N THR A 198 8.11 26.52 -12.87
CA THR A 198 8.85 25.47 -13.61
C THR A 198 8.78 24.10 -12.93
N SER A 199 7.94 23.95 -11.90
CA SER A 199 7.87 22.72 -11.08
C SER A 199 7.31 21.50 -11.82
N GLY A 200 6.56 21.73 -12.91
CA GLY A 200 5.79 20.68 -13.58
C GLY A 200 4.47 20.33 -12.91
N VAL A 201 4.13 20.98 -11.79
CA VAL A 201 2.85 20.79 -11.09
C VAL A 201 1.77 21.66 -11.73
N TRP A 202 0.64 21.05 -12.04
CA TRP A 202 -0.58 21.70 -12.50
C TRP A 202 -1.58 21.79 -11.38
N GLU A 203 -2.28 22.91 -11.25
CA GLU A 203 -3.22 23.14 -10.15
C GLU A 203 -4.47 23.93 -10.56
N ILE A 204 -5.58 23.65 -9.87
CA ILE A 204 -6.82 24.45 -9.88
C ILE A 204 -7.59 24.24 -8.58
N PHE A 205 -8.29 25.28 -8.11
CA PHE A 205 -9.33 25.16 -7.09
C PHE A 205 -10.71 25.25 -7.74
N LEU A 206 -11.57 24.25 -7.51
CA LEU A 206 -12.96 24.27 -7.95
C LEU A 206 -13.90 24.46 -6.76
N PRO A 207 -14.62 25.60 -6.70
CA PRO A 207 -15.71 25.81 -5.74
C PRO A 207 -16.81 24.76 -5.91
N ASP A 208 -17.49 24.44 -4.80
CA ASP A 208 -18.67 23.56 -4.73
C ASP A 208 -18.45 22.10 -5.18
N VAL A 209 -17.22 21.71 -5.52
CA VAL A 209 -16.82 20.31 -5.68
C VAL A 209 -16.47 19.75 -4.31
N LEU A 210 -17.26 18.79 -3.83
CA LEU A 210 -17.18 18.21 -2.49
C LEU A 210 -16.81 16.73 -2.51
N ALA A 211 -16.62 16.14 -1.33
CA ALA A 211 -16.33 14.72 -1.16
C ALA A 211 -17.41 13.83 -1.83
N GLY A 212 -16.96 12.71 -2.38
CA GLY A 212 -17.76 11.72 -3.10
C GLY A 212 -17.80 11.89 -4.61
N VAL A 213 -17.41 13.05 -5.14
CA VAL A 213 -17.39 13.36 -6.57
C VAL A 213 -16.28 12.60 -7.30
N SER A 214 -16.62 11.96 -8.42
CA SER A 214 -15.66 11.27 -9.29
C SER A 214 -14.97 12.26 -10.25
N TYR A 215 -13.66 12.09 -10.44
CA TYR A 215 -12.86 12.93 -11.33
C TYR A 215 -11.68 12.17 -11.96
N LYS A 216 -11.14 12.76 -13.03
CA LYS A 216 -9.87 12.42 -13.69
C LYS A 216 -9.16 13.68 -14.17
N PHE A 217 -7.89 13.55 -14.51
CA PHE A 217 -7.15 14.54 -15.27
C PHE A 217 -7.20 14.19 -16.76
N ALA A 218 -7.55 15.15 -17.61
CA ALA A 218 -7.33 15.07 -19.05
C ALA A 218 -6.03 15.81 -19.38
N LEU A 219 -5.03 15.10 -19.90
CA LEU A 219 -3.69 15.64 -20.20
C LEU A 219 -3.48 15.69 -21.72
N LEU A 220 -3.06 16.85 -22.22
CA LEU A 220 -2.59 17.02 -23.58
C LEU A 220 -1.08 16.76 -23.62
N GLY A 221 -0.67 15.62 -24.16
CA GLY A 221 0.74 15.27 -24.28
C GLY A 221 1.50 16.14 -25.29
N PRO A 222 2.86 16.09 -25.28
CA PRO A 222 3.69 16.78 -26.27
C PRO A 222 3.42 16.28 -27.71
N ASP A 223 2.90 15.05 -27.84
CA ASP A 223 2.46 14.45 -29.09
C ASP A 223 1.09 14.97 -29.59
N GLY A 224 0.46 15.90 -28.87
CA GLY A 224 -0.81 16.50 -29.25
C GLY A 224 -2.05 15.64 -28.99
N HIS A 225 -1.92 14.55 -28.24
CA HIS A 225 -3.04 13.66 -27.91
C HIS A 225 -3.54 13.90 -26.49
N TRP A 226 -4.86 13.91 -26.31
CA TRP A 226 -5.50 13.94 -24.99
C TRP A 226 -5.58 12.54 -24.40
N ARG A 227 -5.30 12.43 -23.09
CA ARG A 227 -5.37 11.19 -22.32
C ARG A 227 -6.10 11.44 -21.02
N GLU A 228 -6.98 10.54 -20.63
CA GLU A 228 -7.65 10.59 -19.33
C GLU A 228 -6.89 9.73 -18.33
N LYS A 229 -6.54 10.32 -17.19
CA LYS A 229 -5.74 9.71 -16.15
C LYS A 229 -6.44 9.78 -14.80
N ALA A 230 -6.46 8.66 -14.09
CA ALA A 230 -6.69 8.65 -12.66
C ALA A 230 -5.61 9.50 -11.96
N ASP A 231 -5.95 10.07 -10.82
CA ASP A 231 -5.03 10.81 -9.98
C ASP A 231 -3.97 9.87 -9.38
N PRO A 232 -2.66 10.11 -9.61
CA PRO A 232 -1.60 9.35 -8.95
C PRO A 232 -1.68 9.41 -7.42
N LEU A 233 -2.21 10.52 -6.87
CA LEU A 233 -2.47 10.74 -5.45
C LEU A 233 -3.98 10.62 -5.12
N ALA A 234 -4.71 9.74 -5.82
CA ALA A 234 -6.07 9.41 -5.41
C ALA A 234 -6.08 8.83 -4.00
N PHE A 235 -6.96 9.36 -3.14
CA PHE A 235 -7.19 8.83 -1.78
C PHE A 235 -8.39 7.88 -1.70
N ALA A 236 -9.22 7.89 -2.73
CA ALA A 236 -10.32 6.96 -2.96
C ALA A 236 -10.55 6.80 -4.46
N THR A 237 -11.15 5.68 -4.85
CA THR A 237 -11.39 5.29 -6.24
C THR A 237 -12.82 4.81 -6.43
N GLU A 238 -13.27 4.73 -7.68
CA GLU A 238 -14.43 3.92 -8.03
C GLU A 238 -14.08 2.43 -7.98
N VAL A 239 -15.09 1.58 -7.74
CA VAL A 239 -14.89 0.12 -7.73
C VAL A 239 -14.48 -0.36 -9.13
N PRO A 240 -13.39 -1.14 -9.27
CA PRO A 240 -13.02 -1.74 -10.56
C PRO A 240 -14.18 -2.51 -11.20
N PRO A 241 -14.35 -2.45 -12.54
CA PRO A 241 -13.39 -1.96 -13.53
C PRO A 241 -13.46 -0.45 -13.80
N GLN A 242 -14.22 0.32 -13.02
CA GLN A 242 -14.18 1.78 -13.12
C GLN A 242 -12.83 2.33 -12.65
N THR A 243 -12.49 3.53 -13.12
CA THR A 243 -11.11 4.05 -13.05
C THR A 243 -11.03 5.50 -12.62
N ALA A 244 -12.14 6.14 -12.24
CA ALA A 244 -12.08 7.50 -11.72
C ALA A 244 -11.54 7.51 -10.29
N SER A 245 -10.83 8.58 -9.98
CA SER A 245 -10.52 8.96 -8.60
C SER A 245 -11.74 9.61 -7.97
N ARG A 246 -11.88 9.53 -6.66
CA ARG A 246 -12.96 10.17 -5.91
C ARG A 246 -12.40 11.14 -4.90
N VAL A 247 -12.97 12.35 -4.87
CA VAL A 247 -12.67 13.31 -3.81
C VAL A 247 -13.08 12.69 -2.48
N THR A 248 -12.19 12.65 -1.51
CA THR A 248 -12.47 12.07 -0.20
C THR A 248 -12.05 13.02 0.91
N GLU A 249 -12.70 12.88 2.05
CA GLU A 249 -12.33 13.55 3.29
C GLU A 249 -12.61 12.53 4.41
N SER A 250 -11.58 12.19 5.16
CA SER A 250 -11.75 11.29 6.30
C SER A 250 -12.35 12.06 7.47
N ALA A 251 -13.28 11.41 8.17
CA ALA A 251 -13.77 11.86 9.48
C ALA A 251 -13.50 10.81 10.57
N TYR A 252 -12.63 9.84 10.29
CA TYR A 252 -12.34 8.73 11.18
C TYR A 252 -11.66 9.22 12.47
N ALA A 253 -12.16 8.74 13.60
CA ALA A 253 -11.59 9.02 14.92
C ALA A 253 -11.00 7.72 15.48
N TRP A 254 -9.67 7.66 15.56
CA TRP A 254 -8.92 6.50 16.02
C TRP A 254 -9.08 6.23 17.52
N GLY A 255 -9.03 4.94 17.89
CA GLY A 255 -9.06 4.46 19.27
C GLY A 255 -7.75 3.80 19.74
N ASP A 256 -6.64 3.99 19.03
CA ASP A 256 -5.40 3.19 19.16
C ASP A 256 -4.20 3.94 19.77
N ASP A 257 -4.40 5.12 20.36
CA ASP A 257 -3.34 5.94 21.00
C ASP A 257 -2.39 5.13 21.91
N LEU A 258 -2.93 4.18 22.68
CA LEU A 258 -2.15 3.34 23.58
C LEU A 258 -1.24 2.39 22.80
N TRP A 259 -1.73 1.81 21.71
CA TRP A 259 -0.97 0.92 20.83
C TRP A 259 0.21 1.66 20.21
N LEU A 260 -0.02 2.82 19.59
CA LEU A 260 1.03 3.60 18.94
C LEU A 260 2.15 4.01 19.91
N ARG A 261 1.79 4.42 21.14
CA ARG A 261 2.79 4.73 22.19
C ARG A 261 3.62 3.52 22.59
N GLN A 262 3.01 2.34 22.65
CA GLN A 262 3.73 1.10 22.96
C GLN A 262 4.63 0.67 21.81
N ARG A 263 4.15 0.76 20.56
CA ARG A 263 4.94 0.44 19.36
C ARG A 263 6.27 1.20 19.34
N MET A 264 6.26 2.50 19.61
CA MET A 264 7.46 3.33 19.65
C MET A 264 8.53 2.86 20.66
N GLN A 265 8.13 2.10 21.68
CA GLN A 265 9.03 1.60 22.73
C GLN A 265 9.47 0.15 22.50
N ARG A 266 8.79 -0.59 21.62
CA ARG A 266 9.10 -1.99 21.33
C ARG A 266 10.31 -2.10 20.42
N ARG A 267 11.06 -3.20 20.59
CA ARG A 267 12.09 -3.63 19.65
C ARG A 267 11.55 -4.86 18.91
N PRO A 268 11.17 -4.73 17.63
CA PRO A 268 10.58 -5.85 16.89
C PRO A 268 11.44 -7.12 16.89
N THR A 269 12.77 -6.98 16.81
CA THR A 269 13.72 -8.10 16.81
C THR A 269 13.72 -8.91 18.11
N GLU A 270 13.42 -8.27 19.25
CA GLU A 270 13.36 -8.88 20.58
C GLU A 270 11.92 -9.20 21.02
N SER A 271 10.92 -8.96 20.16
CA SER A 271 9.50 -9.17 20.43
C SER A 271 8.97 -10.43 19.73
N PRO A 272 7.86 -11.04 20.23
CA PRO A 272 7.23 -12.14 19.53
C PRO A 272 6.55 -11.65 18.24
N MET A 273 6.87 -12.27 17.11
CA MET A 273 6.25 -11.99 15.81
C MET A 273 5.81 -13.30 15.16
N SER A 274 4.51 -13.56 15.26
CA SER A 274 3.80 -14.62 14.56
C SER A 274 2.72 -13.97 13.69
N VAL A 275 2.89 -14.06 12.38
CA VAL A 275 2.13 -13.32 11.37
C VAL A 275 1.14 -14.25 10.67
N TYR A 276 -0.12 -13.82 10.61
CA TYR A 276 -1.14 -14.43 9.75
C TYR A 276 -1.25 -13.64 8.45
N GLU A 277 -0.79 -14.20 7.33
CA GLU A 277 -0.85 -13.56 6.02
C GLU A 277 -2.22 -13.80 5.36
N VAL A 278 -2.84 -12.74 4.82
CA VAL A 278 -4.25 -12.75 4.39
C VAL A 278 -4.45 -12.00 3.07
N HIS A 279 -5.17 -12.64 2.14
CA HIS A 279 -5.82 -11.96 1.03
C HIS A 279 -7.29 -11.65 1.38
N LEU A 280 -7.61 -10.37 1.63
CA LEU A 280 -8.94 -9.97 2.11
C LEU A 280 -10.08 -10.45 1.21
N GLY A 281 -9.91 -10.39 -0.12
CA GLY A 281 -10.96 -10.74 -1.07
C GLY A 281 -11.31 -12.23 -1.17
N SER A 282 -10.52 -13.11 -0.55
CA SER A 282 -10.67 -14.57 -0.66
C SER A 282 -10.59 -15.31 0.67
N TRP A 283 -10.46 -14.58 1.79
CA TRP A 283 -10.48 -15.18 3.12
C TRP A 283 -11.85 -15.78 3.43
N ARG A 284 -12.90 -14.95 3.43
CA ARG A 284 -14.30 -15.35 3.67
C ARG A 284 -15.23 -14.54 2.78
N ARG A 285 -16.39 -15.11 2.44
CA ARG A 285 -17.40 -14.49 1.58
C ARG A 285 -18.78 -14.53 2.23
N ASN A 286 -19.56 -13.47 2.05
CA ASN A 286 -20.98 -13.40 2.36
C ASN A 286 -21.79 -13.66 1.08
N GLY A 287 -22.19 -14.92 0.88
CA GLY A 287 -22.77 -15.36 -0.40
C GLY A 287 -21.72 -15.39 -1.51
N SER A 288 -21.89 -14.59 -2.56
CA SER A 288 -20.89 -14.46 -3.65
C SER A 288 -19.83 -13.40 -3.37
N GLU A 289 -20.13 -12.44 -2.51
CA GLU A 289 -19.29 -11.25 -2.32
C GLU A 289 -18.24 -11.49 -1.23
N PRO A 290 -17.02 -10.96 -1.38
CA PRO A 290 -16.09 -10.84 -0.27
C PRO A 290 -16.69 -10.03 0.88
N LEU A 291 -16.20 -10.25 2.10
CA LEU A 291 -16.55 -9.40 3.23
C LEU A 291 -16.07 -7.96 2.99
N ASP A 292 -16.88 -6.99 3.43
CA ASP A 292 -16.46 -5.58 3.45
C ASP A 292 -15.53 -5.30 4.64
N TYR A 293 -14.94 -4.10 4.70
CA TYR A 293 -14.00 -3.75 5.77
C TYR A 293 -14.64 -3.77 7.17
N ALA A 294 -15.94 -3.47 7.30
CA ALA A 294 -16.62 -3.48 8.59
C ALA A 294 -16.87 -4.92 9.07
N GLU A 295 -17.31 -5.81 8.17
CA GLU A 295 -17.44 -7.24 8.43
C GLU A 295 -16.07 -7.87 8.79
N LEU A 296 -15.00 -7.51 8.07
CA LEU A 296 -13.63 -7.95 8.38
C LEU A 296 -13.16 -7.44 9.74
N ALA A 297 -13.51 -6.21 10.12
CA ALA A 297 -13.13 -5.62 11.40
C ALA A 297 -13.75 -6.34 12.61
N GLU A 298 -14.82 -7.11 12.39
CA GLU A 298 -15.38 -8.03 13.38
C GLU A 298 -14.80 -9.44 13.21
N GLU A 299 -15.03 -10.07 12.06
CA GLU A 299 -14.78 -11.50 11.89
C GLU A 299 -13.28 -11.86 11.81
N LEU A 300 -12.49 -11.09 11.05
CA LEU A 300 -11.06 -11.39 10.88
C LEU A 300 -10.29 -11.04 12.15
N VAL A 301 -10.64 -9.94 12.82
CA VAL A 301 -10.01 -9.52 14.07
C VAL A 301 -10.24 -10.56 15.17
N ASP A 302 -11.49 -11.02 15.35
CA ASP A 302 -11.83 -12.07 16.31
C ASP A 302 -11.11 -13.39 15.98
N TYR A 303 -11.00 -13.74 14.70
CA TYR A 303 -10.33 -14.95 14.27
C TYR A 303 -8.81 -14.92 14.54
N VAL A 304 -8.12 -13.86 14.09
CA VAL A 304 -6.67 -13.72 14.25
C VAL A 304 -6.27 -13.63 15.72
N SER A 305 -6.99 -12.82 16.50
CA SER A 305 -6.75 -12.68 17.94
C SER A 305 -7.08 -13.97 18.70
N GLY A 306 -8.16 -14.67 18.33
CA GLY A 306 -8.57 -15.94 18.91
C GLY A 306 -7.60 -17.11 18.63
N LEU A 307 -6.81 -17.03 17.56
CA LEU A 307 -5.69 -17.95 17.28
C LEU A 307 -4.36 -17.48 17.89
N GLY A 308 -4.33 -16.30 18.51
CA GLY A 308 -3.17 -15.82 19.26
C GLY A 308 -2.00 -15.32 18.42
N PHE A 309 -2.18 -15.10 17.12
CA PHE A 309 -1.18 -14.40 16.29
C PHE A 309 -0.87 -13.03 16.90
N THR A 310 0.32 -12.48 16.61
CA THR A 310 0.68 -11.14 17.09
C THR A 310 0.52 -10.08 16.01
N HIS A 311 0.52 -10.50 14.73
CA HIS A 311 0.36 -9.62 13.60
C HIS A 311 -0.52 -10.27 12.52
N VAL A 312 -1.14 -9.43 11.71
CA VAL A 312 -1.72 -9.79 10.42
C VAL A 312 -0.89 -9.11 9.32
N GLU A 313 -0.58 -9.83 8.25
CA GLU A 313 0.01 -9.25 7.03
C GLU A 313 -1.04 -9.29 5.92
N LEU A 314 -1.44 -8.11 5.46
CA LEU A 314 -2.41 -7.99 4.39
C LEU A 314 -1.66 -7.94 3.05
N MET A 315 -2.00 -8.86 2.15
CA MET A 315 -1.65 -8.73 0.73
C MET A 315 -2.12 -7.37 0.19
N PRO A 316 -1.55 -6.85 -0.92
CA PRO A 316 -1.67 -5.43 -1.24
C PRO A 316 -3.10 -4.90 -1.25
N VAL A 317 -3.37 -3.96 -0.35
CA VAL A 317 -4.69 -3.33 -0.19
C VAL A 317 -4.85 -2.07 -1.04
N MET A 318 -3.78 -1.61 -1.69
CA MET A 318 -3.79 -0.47 -2.61
C MET A 318 -4.67 -0.77 -3.83
N GLU A 319 -5.29 0.25 -4.43
CA GLU A 319 -6.20 0.01 -5.56
C GLU A 319 -5.47 -0.57 -6.78
N HIS A 320 -6.04 -1.65 -7.29
CA HIS A 320 -5.53 -2.44 -8.41
C HIS A 320 -6.70 -2.86 -9.31
N PRO A 321 -6.57 -2.80 -10.65
CA PRO A 321 -7.70 -3.01 -11.56
C PRO A 321 -8.10 -4.49 -11.67
N TYR A 322 -7.13 -5.40 -11.54
CA TYR A 322 -7.33 -6.83 -11.79
C TYR A 322 -7.16 -7.66 -10.51
N GLY A 323 -8.24 -8.28 -10.02
CA GLY A 323 -8.21 -9.09 -8.80
C GLY A 323 -7.29 -10.32 -8.89
N GLY A 324 -7.11 -10.89 -10.09
CA GLY A 324 -6.19 -12.01 -10.32
C GLY A 324 -4.70 -11.65 -10.23
N SER A 325 -4.35 -10.36 -10.06
CA SER A 325 -3.00 -9.94 -9.68
C SER A 325 -2.72 -10.07 -8.17
N TRP A 326 -3.76 -10.41 -7.39
CA TRP A 326 -3.75 -10.48 -5.92
C TRP A 326 -3.37 -9.17 -5.21
N GLY A 327 -3.38 -8.06 -5.96
CA GLY A 327 -2.98 -6.74 -5.48
C GLY A 327 -1.62 -6.26 -6.00
N TYR A 328 -0.77 -7.14 -6.54
CA TYR A 328 0.60 -6.79 -6.94
C TYR A 328 0.71 -5.94 -8.22
N GLN A 329 -0.39 -5.64 -8.89
CA GLN A 329 -0.42 -4.69 -10.02
C GLN A 329 -1.19 -3.42 -9.65
N VAL A 330 -0.58 -2.62 -8.77
CA VAL A 330 -1.17 -1.41 -8.18
C VAL A 330 -1.28 -0.27 -9.19
N THR A 331 -2.39 0.47 -9.16
CA THR A 331 -2.62 1.68 -9.97
C THR A 331 -2.89 2.94 -9.16
N SER A 332 -3.39 2.84 -7.92
CA SER A 332 -3.53 3.99 -7.01
C SER A 332 -2.85 3.70 -5.67
N TYR A 333 -1.65 4.24 -5.51
CA TYR A 333 -0.73 3.96 -4.39
C TYR A 333 -1.13 4.62 -3.06
N PHE A 334 -2.12 5.51 -3.09
CA PHE A 334 -2.61 6.30 -1.96
C PHE A 334 -4.09 6.02 -1.63
N ALA A 335 -4.73 5.07 -2.33
CA ALA A 335 -6.10 4.67 -2.09
C ALA A 335 -6.16 3.19 -1.72
N PRO A 336 -6.86 2.81 -0.63
CA PRO A 336 -7.25 1.43 -0.45
C PRO A 336 -8.25 1.02 -1.53
N THR A 337 -8.27 -0.26 -1.90
CA THR A 337 -9.15 -0.77 -2.94
C THR A 337 -10.61 -0.57 -2.55
N ALA A 338 -11.39 -0.01 -3.47
CA ALA A 338 -12.81 0.28 -3.24
C ALA A 338 -13.68 -0.99 -3.19
N ARG A 339 -13.10 -2.18 -3.47
CA ARG A 339 -13.81 -3.47 -3.45
C ARG A 339 -14.46 -3.80 -2.11
N PHE A 340 -13.87 -3.34 -1.01
CA PHE A 340 -14.32 -3.68 0.36
C PHE A 340 -14.92 -2.50 1.11
N GLY A 341 -15.07 -1.33 0.48
CA GLY A 341 -15.62 -0.13 1.10
C GLY A 341 -14.79 1.12 0.86
N ASP A 342 -14.97 2.10 1.73
CA ASP A 342 -14.25 3.37 1.67
C ASP A 342 -12.95 3.34 2.50
N PRO A 343 -12.10 4.39 2.41
CA PRO A 343 -10.87 4.44 3.19
C PRO A 343 -11.07 4.41 4.72
N ASP A 344 -12.18 4.93 5.24
CA ASP A 344 -12.46 4.90 6.68
C ASP A 344 -12.84 3.49 7.15
N GLY A 345 -13.36 2.64 6.26
CA GLY A 345 -13.50 1.21 6.48
C GLY A 345 -12.16 0.52 6.77
N LEU A 346 -11.12 0.77 5.96
CA LEU A 346 -9.80 0.20 6.25
C LEU A 346 -9.21 0.75 7.56
N ARG A 347 -9.41 2.04 7.86
CA ARG A 347 -9.01 2.61 9.17
C ARG A 347 -9.69 1.88 10.33
N LEU A 348 -10.99 1.60 10.21
CA LEU A 348 -11.73 0.81 11.18
C LEU A 348 -11.12 -0.58 11.40
N LEU A 349 -10.78 -1.28 10.31
CA LEU A 349 -10.15 -2.59 10.39
C LEU A 349 -8.81 -2.54 11.15
N VAL A 350 -7.93 -1.59 10.80
CA VAL A 350 -6.64 -1.42 11.48
C VAL A 350 -6.82 -1.05 12.96
N ASP A 351 -7.71 -0.11 13.26
CA ASP A 351 -8.00 0.31 14.64
C ASP A 351 -8.52 -0.86 15.49
N ARG A 352 -9.36 -1.74 14.92
CA ARG A 352 -9.85 -2.94 15.62
C ARG A 352 -8.74 -3.96 15.87
N PHE A 353 -7.81 -4.15 14.94
CA PHE A 353 -6.62 -4.96 15.21
C PHE A 353 -5.78 -4.38 16.35
N HIS A 354 -5.51 -3.07 16.35
CA HIS A 354 -4.76 -2.42 17.42
C HIS A 354 -5.45 -2.55 18.78
N GLN A 355 -6.77 -2.39 18.83
CA GLN A 355 -7.56 -2.59 20.05
C GLN A 355 -7.54 -4.05 20.54
N ALA A 356 -7.39 -5.01 19.63
CA ALA A 356 -7.19 -6.43 19.93
C ALA A 356 -5.73 -6.78 20.25
N GLY A 357 -4.79 -5.82 20.18
CA GLY A 357 -3.37 -6.04 20.44
C GLY A 357 -2.63 -6.74 19.29
N ILE A 358 -3.16 -6.67 18.07
CA ILE A 358 -2.61 -7.25 16.85
C ILE A 358 -2.00 -6.14 16.00
N GLY A 359 -0.76 -6.33 15.55
CA GLY A 359 -0.13 -5.39 14.61
C GLY A 359 -0.53 -5.64 13.16
N VAL A 360 -0.56 -4.59 12.34
CA VAL A 360 -0.94 -4.69 10.92
C VAL A 360 0.26 -4.41 10.03
N LEU A 361 0.62 -5.39 9.20
CA LEU A 361 1.61 -5.25 8.13
C LEU A 361 0.90 -5.18 6.79
N LEU A 362 1.43 -4.39 5.85
CA LEU A 362 0.95 -4.35 4.47
C LEU A 362 2.03 -4.79 3.50
N ASP A 363 1.66 -5.60 2.53
CA ASP A 363 2.44 -5.72 1.30
C ASP A 363 2.36 -4.41 0.51
N TRP A 364 3.53 -3.80 0.29
CA TRP A 364 3.69 -2.57 -0.47
C TRP A 364 4.56 -2.83 -1.69
N VAL A 365 4.14 -2.31 -2.84
CA VAL A 365 4.62 -2.76 -4.16
C VAL A 365 5.37 -1.65 -4.92
N PRO A 366 6.58 -1.25 -4.49
CA PRO A 366 7.37 -0.23 -5.15
C PRO A 366 8.20 -0.76 -6.32
N ALA A 367 8.21 -2.08 -6.56
CA ALA A 367 9.08 -2.69 -7.54
C ALA A 367 8.65 -2.39 -8.98
N HIS A 368 7.34 -2.33 -9.24
CA HIS A 368 6.79 -2.13 -10.57
C HIS A 368 5.34 -1.62 -10.53
N PHE A 369 4.79 -1.26 -11.69
CA PHE A 369 3.38 -0.91 -11.89
C PHE A 369 2.88 -1.36 -13.28
N PRO A 370 1.57 -1.59 -13.49
CA PRO A 370 1.07 -2.13 -14.75
C PRO A 370 0.98 -1.07 -15.85
N LYS A 371 0.79 -1.53 -17.10
CA LYS A 371 0.78 -0.68 -18.30
C LYS A 371 -0.59 -0.04 -18.61
N ASP A 372 -1.53 -0.10 -17.67
CA ASP A 372 -2.87 0.46 -17.84
C ASP A 372 -2.83 1.96 -18.20
N GLU A 373 -3.38 2.30 -19.36
CA GLU A 373 -3.31 3.65 -19.93
C GLU A 373 -3.99 4.71 -19.06
N PHE A 374 -4.95 4.33 -18.21
CA PHE A 374 -5.63 5.27 -17.30
C PHE A 374 -4.78 5.62 -16.07
N ALA A 375 -3.69 4.91 -15.79
CA ALA A 375 -2.88 5.05 -14.57
C ALA A 375 -1.52 5.72 -14.87
N LEU A 376 -0.44 5.27 -14.23
CA LEU A 376 0.89 5.92 -14.29
C LEU A 376 1.62 5.79 -15.64
N ALA A 377 1.27 4.79 -16.46
CA ALA A 377 1.95 4.49 -17.72
C ALA A 377 1.98 5.71 -18.66
N ARG A 378 3.18 6.17 -19.05
CA ARG A 378 3.37 7.33 -19.94
C ARG A 378 2.51 8.54 -19.55
N PHE A 379 2.49 8.86 -18.26
CA PHE A 379 1.47 9.69 -17.62
C PHE A 379 1.16 11.00 -18.36
N ASP A 380 2.20 11.76 -18.73
CA ASP A 380 2.08 13.05 -19.44
C ASP A 380 2.38 12.95 -20.95
N GLY A 381 2.34 11.73 -21.50
CA GLY A 381 2.72 11.39 -22.88
C GLY A 381 4.19 10.97 -23.03
N THR A 382 5.00 11.12 -21.99
CA THR A 382 6.41 10.68 -21.92
C THR A 382 6.58 9.59 -20.87
N PRO A 383 7.68 8.78 -20.92
CA PRO A 383 8.09 7.95 -19.78
C PRO A 383 8.38 8.84 -18.56
N LEU A 384 7.39 8.94 -17.67
CA LEU A 384 7.41 9.90 -16.55
C LEU A 384 7.76 9.20 -15.24
N TYR A 385 6.96 8.19 -14.89
CA TYR A 385 7.17 7.37 -13.70
C TYR A 385 8.09 6.18 -13.99
N GLU A 386 7.98 5.63 -15.20
CA GLU A 386 8.84 4.58 -15.72
C GLU A 386 10.14 5.12 -16.32
N HIS A 387 11.20 4.33 -16.25
CA HIS A 387 12.48 4.70 -16.84
C HIS A 387 12.38 4.74 -18.39
N PRO A 388 12.92 5.77 -19.08
CA PRO A 388 12.77 5.93 -20.53
C PRO A 388 13.52 4.88 -21.37
N ASP A 389 14.58 4.30 -20.83
CA ASP A 389 15.25 3.12 -21.41
C ASP A 389 14.46 1.85 -21.06
N PRO A 390 13.87 1.13 -22.03
CA PRO A 390 13.09 -0.09 -21.77
C PRO A 390 13.88 -1.21 -21.08
N SER A 391 15.21 -1.27 -21.27
CA SER A 391 16.05 -2.26 -20.59
C SER A 391 16.12 -2.05 -19.08
N LEU A 392 15.81 -0.83 -18.61
CA LEU A 392 15.73 -0.44 -17.21
C LEU A 392 14.29 -0.19 -16.74
N GLY A 393 13.38 0.10 -17.67
CA GLY A 393 12.02 0.54 -17.42
C GLY A 393 10.94 -0.53 -17.56
N GLU A 394 11.25 -1.75 -18.00
CA GLU A 394 10.25 -2.81 -18.18
C GLU A 394 10.68 -4.15 -17.60
N HIS A 395 9.76 -4.85 -16.92
CA HIS A 395 9.92 -6.27 -16.60
C HIS A 395 9.37 -7.12 -17.76
N PRO A 396 10.22 -7.79 -18.55
CA PRO A 396 9.79 -8.47 -19.77
C PRO A 396 8.84 -9.65 -19.51
N GLU A 397 9.08 -10.42 -18.45
CA GLU A 397 8.25 -11.59 -18.11
C GLU A 397 6.89 -11.19 -17.53
N TRP A 398 6.81 -10.07 -16.82
CA TRP A 398 5.59 -9.61 -16.15
C TRP A 398 4.75 -8.70 -17.03
N GLY A 399 5.34 -8.10 -18.05
CA GLY A 399 4.66 -7.13 -18.91
C GLY A 399 4.36 -5.80 -18.21
N THR A 400 5.11 -5.46 -17.15
CA THR A 400 4.92 -4.26 -16.31
C THR A 400 6.05 -3.24 -16.49
N TYR A 401 5.82 -2.02 -16.02
CA TYR A 401 6.82 -0.95 -15.98
C TYR A 401 7.56 -0.93 -14.64
N ILE A 402 8.84 -0.56 -14.68
CA ILE A 402 9.73 -0.35 -13.52
C ILE A 402 9.84 1.17 -13.29
N PHE A 403 9.71 1.58 -12.03
CA PHE A 403 9.88 2.99 -11.66
C PHE A 403 11.29 3.52 -11.95
N ASP A 404 11.39 4.76 -12.39
CA ASP A 404 12.65 5.49 -12.48
C ASP A 404 13.09 5.98 -11.09
N PHE A 405 13.73 5.10 -10.32
CA PHE A 405 14.24 5.40 -8.97
C PHE A 405 15.27 6.55 -8.95
N GLY A 406 15.89 6.85 -10.09
CA GLY A 406 16.84 7.94 -10.25
C GLY A 406 16.17 9.32 -10.27
N ARG A 407 14.88 9.38 -10.62
CA ARG A 407 14.13 10.63 -10.75
C ARG A 407 13.58 11.09 -9.39
N ASN A 408 13.90 12.32 -9.03
CA ASN A 408 13.57 12.89 -7.71
C ASN A 408 12.09 12.79 -7.36
N GLU A 409 11.20 13.23 -8.25
CA GLU A 409 9.76 13.24 -7.98
C GLU A 409 9.16 11.82 -7.91
N VAL A 410 9.71 10.88 -8.66
CA VAL A 410 9.29 9.46 -8.63
C VAL A 410 9.72 8.80 -7.33
N ARG A 411 10.98 9.01 -6.93
CA ARG A 411 11.49 8.58 -5.63
C ARG A 411 10.66 9.17 -4.48
N ASN A 412 10.33 10.47 -4.55
CA ASN A 412 9.49 11.13 -3.58
C ASN A 412 8.07 10.53 -3.54
N PHE A 413 7.47 10.25 -4.69
CA PHE A 413 6.14 9.62 -4.77
C PHE A 413 6.12 8.30 -3.99
N LEU A 414 7.12 7.44 -4.19
CA LEU A 414 7.22 6.16 -3.50
C LEU A 414 7.50 6.33 -2.00
N ILE A 415 8.48 7.14 -1.60
CA ILE A 415 8.77 7.38 -0.18
C ILE A 415 7.55 7.97 0.53
N ALA A 416 6.85 8.91 -0.10
CA ALA A 416 5.64 9.49 0.46
C ALA A 416 4.48 8.47 0.52
N SER A 417 4.37 7.55 -0.45
CA SER A 417 3.38 6.46 -0.40
C SER A 417 3.61 5.55 0.80
N ALA A 418 4.87 5.16 1.08
CA ALA A 418 5.17 4.35 2.25
C ALA A 418 4.80 5.07 3.56
N LEU A 419 5.16 6.35 3.70
CA LEU A 419 4.85 7.14 4.88
C LEU A 419 3.34 7.39 5.04
N TYR A 420 2.62 7.54 3.93
CA TYR A 420 1.17 7.71 3.92
C TYR A 420 0.45 6.54 4.60
N TRP A 421 0.80 5.29 4.27
CA TRP A 421 0.20 4.12 4.91
C TRP A 421 0.52 4.05 6.41
N LEU A 422 1.75 4.38 6.79
CA LEU A 422 2.20 4.34 8.18
C LEU A 422 1.59 5.47 9.04
N GLU A 423 1.28 6.63 8.47
CA GLU A 423 0.76 7.80 9.20
C GLU A 423 -0.75 7.98 9.08
N GLU A 424 -1.36 7.76 7.91
CA GLU A 424 -2.79 8.01 7.68
C GLU A 424 -3.67 6.78 7.95
N PHE A 425 -3.05 5.58 7.94
CA PHE A 425 -3.70 4.29 8.22
C PHE A 425 -3.08 3.55 9.40
N HIS A 426 -2.10 4.16 10.08
CA HIS A 426 -1.46 3.66 11.29
C HIS A 426 -0.80 2.27 11.20
N VAL A 427 -0.60 1.70 10.00
CA VAL A 427 -0.04 0.35 9.88
C VAL A 427 1.34 0.27 10.51
N ASP A 428 1.68 -0.91 11.04
CA ASP A 428 2.86 -1.14 11.87
C ASP A 428 4.08 -1.57 11.08
N GLY A 429 3.93 -1.82 9.79
CA GLY A 429 5.04 -2.17 8.93
C GLY A 429 4.65 -2.40 7.49
N LEU A 430 5.67 -2.43 6.64
CA LEU A 430 5.53 -2.70 5.21
C LEU A 430 6.44 -3.87 4.82
N ARG A 431 5.90 -4.81 4.06
CA ARG A 431 6.65 -5.86 3.39
C ARG A 431 6.80 -5.50 1.91
N VAL A 432 8.03 -5.53 1.41
CA VAL A 432 8.36 -5.27 0.01
C VAL A 432 8.61 -6.59 -0.69
N ASP A 433 7.73 -6.89 -1.66
CA ASP A 433 7.86 -8.03 -2.56
C ASP A 433 8.96 -7.81 -3.61
N ALA A 434 9.58 -8.91 -4.02
CA ALA A 434 10.51 -9.00 -5.15
C ALA A 434 11.62 -7.95 -5.14
N VAL A 435 12.24 -7.69 -3.98
CA VAL A 435 13.33 -6.70 -3.85
C VAL A 435 14.47 -7.00 -4.82
N ALA A 436 14.71 -8.28 -5.12
CA ALA A 436 15.68 -8.71 -6.13
C ALA A 436 15.40 -8.11 -7.52
N SER A 437 14.13 -7.93 -7.90
CA SER A 437 13.75 -7.34 -9.20
C SER A 437 14.14 -5.87 -9.31
N MET A 438 14.25 -5.19 -8.17
CA MET A 438 14.70 -3.80 -8.08
C MET A 438 16.24 -3.71 -8.07
N LEU A 439 16.90 -4.60 -7.34
CA LEU A 439 18.34 -4.54 -7.08
C LEU A 439 19.21 -4.91 -8.29
N TYR A 440 18.67 -5.64 -9.26
CA TYR A 440 19.46 -6.23 -10.35
C TYR A 440 19.02 -5.75 -11.72
N LEU A 441 19.98 -5.20 -12.48
CA LEU A 441 19.80 -4.78 -13.87
C LEU A 441 19.58 -5.97 -14.81
N ASP A 442 20.06 -7.16 -14.43
CA ASP A 442 19.95 -8.42 -15.18
C ASP A 442 18.75 -9.29 -14.74
N TYR A 443 17.88 -8.80 -13.85
CA TYR A 443 16.73 -9.57 -13.35
C TYR A 443 15.79 -9.99 -14.50
N SER A 444 15.58 -11.30 -14.65
CA SER A 444 14.81 -11.92 -15.75
C SER A 444 15.23 -11.44 -17.15
N ARG A 445 16.53 -11.25 -17.39
CA ARG A 445 17.09 -10.82 -18.69
C ARG A 445 18.26 -11.71 -19.11
N GLU A 446 18.33 -12.03 -20.39
CA GLU A 446 19.42 -12.80 -20.97
C GLU A 446 20.67 -11.93 -21.23
N PRO A 447 21.86 -12.54 -21.40
CA PRO A 447 23.07 -11.81 -21.77
C PRO A 447 22.88 -11.00 -23.06
N GLY A 448 23.10 -9.69 -22.98
CA GLY A 448 22.92 -8.75 -24.10
C GLY A 448 21.60 -7.97 -24.08
N GLU A 449 20.69 -8.28 -23.17
CA GLU A 449 19.41 -7.57 -22.98
C GLU A 449 19.46 -6.51 -21.86
N TRP A 450 20.61 -6.38 -21.18
CA TRP A 450 20.85 -5.43 -20.10
C TRP A 450 22.26 -4.82 -20.20
N THR A 451 22.46 -3.67 -19.53
CA THR A 451 23.73 -2.95 -19.50
C THR A 451 24.24 -2.83 -18.06
N PRO A 452 25.55 -3.05 -17.79
CA PRO A 452 26.11 -2.85 -16.46
C PRO A 452 26.03 -1.42 -15.94
N ASN A 453 26.07 -1.27 -14.62
CA ASN A 453 26.14 0.03 -13.96
C ASN A 453 27.50 0.74 -14.24
N VAL A 454 27.64 1.97 -13.76
CA VAL A 454 28.84 2.81 -13.95
C VAL A 454 30.14 2.20 -13.40
N HIS A 455 30.05 1.16 -12.57
CA HIS A 455 31.18 0.41 -12.02
C HIS A 455 31.39 -0.96 -12.68
N GLY A 456 30.61 -1.29 -13.71
CA GLY A 456 30.69 -2.56 -14.45
C GLY A 456 29.97 -3.72 -13.78
N GLY A 457 29.22 -3.48 -12.70
CA GLY A 457 28.43 -4.48 -11.99
C GLY A 457 26.97 -4.54 -12.48
N ARG A 458 26.21 -5.49 -11.93
CA ARG A 458 24.79 -5.70 -12.27
C ARG A 458 23.82 -5.02 -11.30
N GLU A 459 24.36 -4.35 -10.29
CA GLU A 459 23.59 -3.72 -9.23
C GLU A 459 22.92 -2.45 -9.75
N ASN A 460 21.63 -2.31 -9.51
CA ASN A 460 20.89 -1.09 -9.77
C ASN A 460 21.12 -0.08 -8.65
N LEU A 461 22.14 0.77 -8.81
CA LEU A 461 22.56 1.73 -7.79
C LEU A 461 21.46 2.73 -7.40
N GLN A 462 20.57 3.08 -8.32
CA GLN A 462 19.45 3.98 -8.05
C GLN A 462 18.40 3.32 -7.15
N ALA A 463 18.07 2.05 -7.40
CA ALA A 463 17.18 1.28 -6.54
C ALA A 463 17.79 1.05 -5.15
N VAL A 464 19.09 0.74 -5.06
CA VAL A 464 19.81 0.61 -3.78
C VAL A 464 19.71 1.91 -2.97
N GLN A 465 20.01 3.05 -3.61
CA GLN A 465 19.92 4.36 -2.94
C GLN A 465 18.48 4.67 -2.50
N PHE A 466 17.49 4.37 -3.34
CA PHE A 466 16.07 4.54 -2.98
C PHE A 466 15.70 3.73 -1.75
N LEU A 467 16.04 2.43 -1.71
CA LEU A 467 15.70 1.56 -0.57
C LEU A 467 16.37 2.03 0.73
N GLN A 468 17.62 2.52 0.65
CA GLN A 468 18.33 3.11 1.78
C GLN A 468 17.64 4.39 2.27
N GLU A 469 17.26 5.29 1.36
CA GLU A 469 16.56 6.54 1.68
C GLU A 469 15.18 6.26 2.27
N LEU A 470 14.44 5.32 1.69
CA LEU A 470 13.14 4.86 2.16
C LEU A 470 13.23 4.37 3.61
N ASN A 471 14.06 3.37 3.88
CA ASN A 471 14.15 2.77 5.22
C ASN A 471 14.62 3.80 6.25
N ALA A 472 15.65 4.60 5.94
CA ALA A 472 16.14 5.63 6.85
C ALA A 472 15.06 6.68 7.17
N THR A 473 14.26 7.07 6.17
CA THR A 473 13.17 8.04 6.36
C THR A 473 12.02 7.45 7.17
N VAL A 474 11.60 6.23 6.85
CA VAL A 474 10.52 5.52 7.58
C VAL A 474 10.87 5.38 9.06
N TYR A 475 12.03 4.82 9.40
CA TYR A 475 12.40 4.62 10.80
C TYR A 475 12.60 5.92 11.58
N ARG A 476 13.07 7.00 10.92
CA ARG A 476 13.18 8.32 11.55
C ARG A 476 11.82 8.91 11.87
N ARG A 477 10.86 8.76 10.95
CA ARG A 477 9.58 9.46 11.02
C ARG A 477 8.53 8.70 11.80
N VAL A 478 8.53 7.37 11.70
CA VAL A 478 7.56 6.49 12.35
C VAL A 478 8.28 5.42 13.18
N PRO A 479 8.81 5.76 14.38
CA PRO A 479 9.58 4.81 15.19
C PRO A 479 8.78 3.56 15.61
N GLY A 480 9.46 2.42 15.65
CA GLY A 480 8.91 1.15 16.11
C GLY A 480 8.17 0.32 15.04
N VAL A 481 8.04 0.85 13.80
CA VAL A 481 7.49 0.10 12.66
C VAL A 481 8.46 -0.97 12.16
N MET A 482 8.01 -1.83 11.25
CA MET A 482 8.80 -2.90 10.67
C MET A 482 8.87 -2.76 9.15
N MET A 483 10.08 -2.75 8.61
CA MET A 483 10.30 -2.88 7.16
C MET A 483 10.81 -4.29 6.87
N ILE A 484 10.08 -5.04 6.04
CA ILE A 484 10.38 -6.45 5.74
C ILE A 484 10.68 -6.58 4.24
N ALA A 485 11.77 -7.26 3.89
CA ALA A 485 12.13 -7.52 2.50
C ALA A 485 11.91 -8.99 2.13
N GLU A 486 11.27 -9.25 1.00
CA GLU A 486 11.49 -10.50 0.26
C GLU A 486 12.57 -10.28 -0.78
N GLU A 487 13.72 -10.88 -0.51
CA GLU A 487 14.90 -10.79 -1.37
C GLU A 487 15.43 -12.20 -1.55
N SER A 488 15.16 -12.78 -2.72
CA SER A 488 15.39 -14.19 -3.03
C SER A 488 16.81 -14.51 -3.52
N THR A 489 17.70 -13.53 -3.52
CA THR A 489 19.13 -13.75 -3.79
C THR A 489 19.96 -13.67 -2.49
N ALA A 490 21.28 -13.77 -2.64
CA ALA A 490 22.23 -13.70 -1.53
C ALA A 490 22.80 -12.27 -1.40
N TRP A 491 21.97 -11.22 -1.55
CA TRP A 491 22.42 -9.85 -1.30
C TRP A 491 22.86 -9.68 0.16
N ASP A 492 24.06 -9.13 0.39
CA ASP A 492 24.58 -8.92 1.75
C ASP A 492 24.02 -7.66 2.40
N GLY A 493 23.65 -7.75 3.68
CA GLY A 493 23.27 -6.61 4.50
C GLY A 493 21.88 -6.06 4.18
N VAL A 494 20.93 -6.91 3.82
CA VAL A 494 19.54 -6.50 3.58
C VAL A 494 18.94 -5.87 4.85
N THR A 495 19.18 -6.50 6.00
CA THR A 495 18.68 -6.04 7.32
C THR A 495 19.69 -5.23 8.12
N ARG A 496 20.85 -4.92 7.52
CA ARG A 496 21.88 -4.08 8.13
C ARG A 496 21.51 -2.61 7.98
N ALA A 497 21.88 -1.80 8.98
CA ALA A 497 21.65 -0.36 8.96
C ALA A 497 22.30 0.33 7.74
N THR A 498 21.67 1.40 7.26
CA THR A 498 22.09 2.12 6.05
C THR A 498 23.43 2.83 6.22
N ASP A 499 23.76 3.28 7.44
CA ASP A 499 25.05 3.89 7.80
C ASP A 499 26.22 2.88 7.84
N GLN A 500 25.91 1.58 7.78
CA GLN A 500 26.85 0.47 7.68
C GLN A 500 26.84 -0.18 6.29
N GLY A 501 26.23 0.48 5.30
CA GLY A 501 26.16 0.02 3.90
C GLY A 501 25.07 -1.00 3.62
N GLY A 502 24.16 -1.29 4.56
CA GLY A 502 23.01 -2.15 4.33
C GLY A 502 21.87 -1.44 3.60
N LEU A 503 20.83 -2.20 3.25
CA LEU A 503 19.59 -1.64 2.67
C LEU A 503 18.68 -1.01 3.72
N GLY A 504 18.87 -1.34 5.00
CA GLY A 504 18.16 -0.75 6.11
C GLY A 504 16.86 -1.44 6.50
N PHE A 505 16.50 -2.58 5.93
CA PHE A 505 15.30 -3.31 6.35
C PHE A 505 15.43 -3.80 7.80
N GLY A 506 14.30 -4.00 8.48
CA GLY A 506 14.28 -4.59 9.82
C GLY A 506 14.36 -6.11 9.78
N PHE A 507 13.73 -6.72 8.76
CA PHE A 507 13.71 -8.16 8.55
C PHE A 507 13.82 -8.54 7.07
N LYS A 508 14.23 -9.79 6.83
CA LYS A 508 14.27 -10.43 5.50
C LYS A 508 13.53 -11.77 5.58
N TRP A 509 12.72 -12.11 4.57
CA TRP A 509 12.18 -13.45 4.42
C TRP A 509 13.30 -14.46 4.16
N ASN A 510 13.32 -15.56 4.93
CA ASN A 510 14.29 -16.63 4.75
C ASN A 510 13.82 -17.64 3.70
N MET A 511 13.95 -17.25 2.43
CA MET A 511 13.57 -18.10 1.29
C MET A 511 14.38 -19.40 1.23
N GLY A 512 15.64 -19.37 1.68
CA GLY A 512 16.48 -20.57 1.78
C GLY A 512 15.94 -21.59 2.77
N TRP A 513 15.59 -21.15 3.99
CA TRP A 513 14.92 -22.00 4.98
C TRP A 513 13.60 -22.55 4.44
N MET A 514 12.78 -21.71 3.82
CA MET A 514 11.48 -22.13 3.28
C MET A 514 11.65 -23.23 2.23
N HIS A 515 12.53 -23.04 1.24
CA HIS A 515 12.78 -24.04 0.20
C HIS A 515 13.36 -25.34 0.77
N ASP A 516 14.39 -25.27 1.59
CA ASP A 516 15.06 -26.45 2.14
C ASP A 516 14.10 -27.26 3.03
N SER A 517 13.36 -26.57 3.90
CA SER A 517 12.47 -27.23 4.85
C SER A 517 11.22 -27.82 4.20
N LEU A 518 10.62 -27.14 3.21
CA LEU A 518 9.55 -27.70 2.38
C LEU A 518 10.04 -28.90 1.55
N ALA A 519 11.23 -28.80 0.94
CA ALA A 519 11.80 -29.90 0.17
C ALA A 519 12.05 -31.14 1.04
N TYR A 520 12.44 -30.95 2.31
CA TYR A 520 12.65 -32.03 3.28
C TYR A 520 11.34 -32.72 3.66
N VAL A 521 10.33 -31.96 4.09
CA VAL A 521 9.07 -32.54 4.57
C VAL A 521 8.26 -33.19 3.44
N GLN A 522 8.46 -32.77 2.18
CA GLN A 522 7.89 -33.42 0.99
C GLN A 522 8.51 -34.79 0.68
N GLN A 523 9.71 -35.09 1.17
CA GLN A 523 10.29 -36.41 0.95
C GLN A 523 9.49 -37.48 1.67
N GLU A 524 9.23 -38.59 0.98
CA GLU A 524 8.81 -39.85 1.62
C GLU A 524 9.70 -40.14 2.83
N THR A 525 9.11 -40.55 3.94
CA THR A 525 9.80 -40.57 5.25
C THR A 525 11.06 -41.44 5.25
N VAL A 526 11.07 -42.49 4.43
CA VAL A 526 12.22 -43.40 4.24
C VAL A 526 13.41 -42.76 3.52
N HIS A 527 13.19 -41.68 2.77
CA HIS A 527 14.24 -40.96 2.03
C HIS A 527 14.83 -39.78 2.80
N ARG A 528 14.14 -39.28 3.83
CA ARG A 528 14.57 -38.13 4.64
C ARG A 528 15.98 -38.27 5.24
N VAL A 529 16.47 -39.48 5.49
CA VAL A 529 17.85 -39.74 5.93
C VAL A 529 18.90 -39.18 4.95
N HIS A 530 18.62 -39.17 3.64
CA HIS A 530 19.51 -38.64 2.61
C HIS A 530 19.45 -37.12 2.49
N HIS A 531 18.45 -36.50 3.12
CA HIS A 531 18.13 -35.08 3.04
C HIS A 531 18.21 -34.37 4.38
N HIS A 532 18.70 -35.04 5.44
CA HIS A 532 18.73 -34.52 6.81
C HIS A 532 19.40 -33.14 6.92
N GLY A 533 20.40 -32.88 6.07
CA GLY A 533 21.08 -31.58 6.00
C GLY A 533 20.20 -30.40 5.61
N GLN A 534 19.05 -30.61 4.94
CA GLN A 534 18.13 -29.54 4.55
C GLN A 534 17.53 -28.82 5.76
N LEU A 535 17.28 -29.52 6.88
CA LEU A 535 16.79 -28.86 8.11
C LEU A 535 17.90 -28.26 8.98
N THR A 536 19.16 -28.61 8.75
CA THR A 536 20.29 -28.09 9.55
C THR A 536 21.05 -26.96 8.85
N PHE A 537 21.03 -26.94 7.51
CA PHE A 537 21.75 -25.96 6.70
C PHE A 537 21.33 -24.51 6.94
N PRO A 538 20.03 -24.17 7.13
CA PRO A 538 19.63 -22.80 7.43
C PRO A 538 20.33 -22.19 8.64
N MET A 539 20.70 -23.00 9.63
CA MET A 539 21.44 -22.53 10.82
C MET A 539 22.87 -22.07 10.53
N VAL A 540 23.45 -22.40 9.37
CA VAL A 540 24.78 -21.92 8.96
C VAL A 540 24.76 -20.40 8.72
N TYR A 541 23.63 -19.86 8.27
CA TYR A 541 23.48 -18.44 7.93
C TYR A 541 22.33 -17.74 8.69
N ALA A 542 21.64 -18.41 9.62
CA ALA A 542 20.49 -17.88 10.36
C ALA A 542 20.73 -16.55 11.11
N TYR A 543 22.00 -16.17 11.33
CA TYR A 543 22.40 -14.93 12.00
C TYR A 543 23.04 -13.90 11.07
N ALA A 544 23.03 -14.14 9.76
CA ALA A 544 23.51 -13.19 8.76
C ALA A 544 22.53 -12.01 8.59
N GLU A 545 21.24 -12.25 8.82
CA GLU A 545 20.16 -11.27 8.71
C GLU A 545 19.12 -11.53 9.80
N ASN A 546 18.24 -10.56 10.06
CA ASN A 546 17.07 -10.75 10.91
C ASN A 546 15.97 -11.45 10.10
N TYR A 547 15.77 -12.75 10.30
CA TYR A 547 14.85 -13.51 9.45
C TYR A 547 13.40 -13.58 9.94
N VAL A 548 12.48 -13.52 8.98
CA VAL A 548 11.13 -14.12 9.07
C VAL A 548 11.20 -15.48 8.34
N LEU A 549 10.51 -16.50 8.84
CA LEU A 549 10.41 -17.84 8.28
C LEU A 549 9.04 -17.96 7.58
N PRO A 550 8.94 -17.67 6.26
CA PRO A 550 7.66 -17.60 5.58
C PRO A 550 7.17 -18.97 5.11
N LEU A 551 5.89 -19.25 5.36
CA LEU A 551 5.09 -20.21 4.59
C LEU A 551 3.93 -19.43 3.97
N SER A 552 4.25 -18.68 2.91
CA SER A 552 3.37 -17.67 2.32
C SER A 552 2.41 -18.21 1.25
N HIS A 553 1.56 -17.32 0.75
CA HIS A 553 0.60 -17.58 -0.32
C HIS A 553 1.23 -18.21 -1.58
N ASP A 554 2.44 -17.79 -1.95
CA ASP A 554 3.17 -18.28 -3.13
C ASP A 554 3.48 -19.77 -3.06
N GLU A 555 3.55 -20.37 -1.86
CA GLU A 555 3.92 -21.76 -1.69
C GLU A 555 2.73 -22.73 -1.78
N VAL A 556 1.50 -22.22 -1.89
CA VAL A 556 0.27 -23.02 -1.91
C VAL A 556 -0.61 -22.78 -3.14
N VAL A 557 0.03 -22.43 -4.26
CA VAL A 557 -0.60 -22.12 -5.57
C VAL A 557 0.16 -22.75 -6.74
N HIS A 558 -0.35 -22.54 -7.96
CA HIS A 558 0.34 -22.83 -9.22
C HIS A 558 0.83 -24.29 -9.37
N GLY A 559 0.08 -25.26 -8.82
CA GLY A 559 0.45 -26.67 -8.89
C GLY A 559 1.48 -27.10 -7.84
N LYS A 560 1.93 -26.20 -6.94
CA LYS A 560 2.83 -26.55 -5.83
C LYS A 560 2.12 -27.39 -4.75
N GLY A 561 0.79 -27.43 -4.74
CA GLY A 561 -0.05 -28.08 -3.72
C GLY A 561 -0.16 -27.28 -2.43
N SER A 562 -1.23 -27.50 -1.66
CA SER A 562 -1.37 -26.99 -0.29
C SER A 562 -0.31 -27.56 0.64
N LEU A 563 -0.03 -26.92 1.79
CA LEU A 563 0.92 -27.45 2.77
C LEU A 563 0.56 -28.88 3.22
N LEU A 564 -0.73 -29.20 3.38
CA LEU A 564 -1.15 -30.55 3.76
C LEU A 564 -0.84 -31.57 2.64
N ARG A 565 -1.08 -31.21 1.38
CA ARG A 565 -0.85 -32.11 0.24
C ARG A 565 0.62 -32.30 -0.12
N LYS A 566 1.50 -31.43 0.37
CA LYS A 566 2.95 -31.62 0.33
C LYS A 566 3.43 -32.75 1.25
N MET A 567 2.64 -33.11 2.29
CA MET A 567 3.06 -34.14 3.24
C MET A 567 2.82 -35.56 2.67
N PRO A 568 3.78 -36.49 2.81
CA PRO A 568 3.63 -37.87 2.37
C PRO A 568 2.79 -38.69 3.35
N GLY A 569 2.38 -39.88 2.90
CA GLY A 569 1.69 -40.86 3.73
C GLY A 569 0.16 -40.79 3.67
N ASP A 570 -0.49 -41.54 4.56
CA ASP A 570 -1.95 -41.49 4.70
C ASP A 570 -2.43 -40.20 5.36
N ARG A 571 -3.75 -40.01 5.45
CA ARG A 571 -4.34 -38.78 6.00
C ARG A 571 -3.84 -38.43 7.41
N TRP A 572 -3.70 -39.44 8.26
CA TRP A 572 -3.24 -39.22 9.63
C TRP A 572 -1.77 -38.75 9.62
N GLN A 573 -0.94 -39.41 8.80
CA GLN A 573 0.47 -39.05 8.63
C GLN A 573 0.64 -37.65 8.01
N GLN A 574 -0.21 -37.26 7.06
CA GLN A 574 -0.18 -35.92 6.46
C GLN A 574 -0.41 -34.83 7.50
N LEU A 575 -1.45 -34.99 8.32
CA LEU A 575 -1.76 -34.05 9.41
C LEU A 575 -0.67 -34.08 10.49
N ALA A 576 -0.17 -35.25 10.87
CA ALA A 576 0.92 -35.36 11.85
C ALA A 576 2.20 -34.66 11.37
N ASN A 577 2.60 -34.88 10.11
CA ASN A 577 3.73 -34.18 9.49
C ASN A 577 3.53 -32.67 9.52
N LEU A 578 2.35 -32.17 9.11
CA LEU A 578 2.08 -30.74 9.08
C LEU A 578 2.14 -30.15 10.50
N ARG A 579 1.56 -30.81 11.50
CA ARG A 579 1.67 -30.39 12.91
C ARG A 579 3.12 -30.33 13.39
N ALA A 580 3.90 -31.38 13.14
CA ALA A 580 5.31 -31.43 13.50
C ALA A 580 6.13 -30.32 12.82
N TYR A 581 5.81 -30.05 11.54
CA TYR A 581 6.49 -29.04 10.74
C TYR A 581 6.18 -27.60 11.20
N LEU A 582 4.94 -27.28 11.53
CA LEU A 582 4.59 -25.97 12.09
C LEU A 582 5.25 -25.77 13.48
N ALA A 583 5.25 -26.80 14.34
CA ALA A 583 5.98 -26.72 15.60
C ALA A 583 7.51 -26.63 15.42
N TRP A 584 8.06 -27.17 14.33
CA TRP A 584 9.46 -26.94 13.97
C TRP A 584 9.71 -25.48 13.58
N GLN A 585 8.86 -24.91 12.72
CA GLN A 585 8.95 -23.50 12.30
C GLN A 585 8.91 -22.56 13.52
N TRP A 586 7.98 -22.75 14.45
CA TRP A 586 7.87 -21.89 15.65
C TRP A 586 9.05 -22.04 16.62
N ALA A 587 9.73 -23.19 16.63
CA ALA A 587 10.89 -23.43 17.48
C ALA A 587 12.22 -23.00 16.84
N HIS A 588 12.28 -22.94 15.51
CA HIS A 588 13.47 -22.53 14.77
C HIS A 588 13.74 -21.02 14.99
N PRO A 589 15.01 -20.57 15.09
CA PRO A 589 15.33 -19.14 15.16
C PRO A 589 14.79 -18.36 13.95
N GLY A 590 14.13 -17.24 14.22
CA GLY A 590 13.47 -16.37 13.23
C GLY A 590 11.99 -16.16 13.56
N LYS A 591 11.41 -15.07 13.05
CA LYS A 591 9.98 -14.74 13.23
C LYS A 591 9.10 -15.62 12.34
N GLN A 592 7.82 -15.79 12.63
CA GLN A 592 6.95 -16.72 11.88
C GLN A 592 5.97 -16.00 10.98
N LEU A 593 5.72 -16.56 9.80
CA LEU A 593 4.61 -16.18 8.92
C LEU A 593 3.93 -17.42 8.38
N LEU A 594 2.59 -17.43 8.43
CA LEU A 594 1.75 -18.51 7.94
C LEU A 594 0.58 -17.94 7.15
N PHE A 595 0.42 -18.38 5.91
CA PHE A 595 -0.69 -17.96 5.06
C PHE A 595 -2.02 -18.61 5.44
N MET A 596 -3.09 -17.82 5.31
CA MET A 596 -4.46 -18.26 5.55
C MET A 596 -4.82 -19.57 4.83
N GLY A 597 -5.56 -20.43 5.53
CA GLY A 597 -5.91 -21.79 5.09
C GLY A 597 -4.89 -22.85 5.51
N CYS A 598 -3.63 -22.48 5.76
CA CYS A 598 -2.62 -23.43 6.24
C CYS A 598 -2.90 -23.90 7.68
N GLU A 599 -3.41 -23.01 8.54
CA GLU A 599 -3.83 -23.31 9.91
C GLU A 599 -5.05 -24.23 9.99
N LEU A 600 -5.82 -24.31 8.91
CA LEU A 600 -6.92 -25.27 8.76
C LEU A 600 -6.44 -26.65 8.30
N GLY A 601 -5.19 -26.77 7.84
CA GLY A 601 -4.74 -27.90 7.05
C GLY A 601 -5.56 -28.02 5.75
N GLN A 602 -5.80 -26.90 5.06
CA GLN A 602 -6.57 -26.90 3.83
C GLN A 602 -5.99 -27.86 2.79
N GLU A 603 -6.85 -28.63 2.14
CA GLU A 603 -6.41 -29.62 1.15
C GLU A 603 -6.14 -29.02 -0.21
N SER A 604 -7.00 -28.11 -0.62
CA SER A 604 -6.96 -27.48 -1.93
C SER A 604 -5.94 -26.35 -1.96
N GLU A 605 -5.32 -26.11 -3.12
CA GLU A 605 -4.53 -24.90 -3.32
C GLU A 605 -5.37 -23.66 -3.10
N TRP A 606 -4.73 -22.59 -2.63
CA TRP A 606 -5.39 -21.30 -2.55
C TRP A 606 -5.81 -20.85 -3.97
N ALA A 607 -6.99 -20.25 -4.04
CA ALA A 607 -7.48 -19.63 -5.26
C ALA A 607 -8.29 -18.38 -4.87
N GLU A 608 -7.89 -17.21 -5.34
CA GLU A 608 -8.53 -15.94 -4.99
C GLU A 608 -10.05 -15.92 -5.31
N ALA A 609 -10.46 -16.67 -6.34
CA ALA A 609 -11.81 -16.61 -6.88
C ALA A 609 -12.86 -17.22 -5.94
N ARG A 610 -12.43 -17.87 -4.85
CA ARG A 610 -13.28 -18.54 -3.87
C ARG A 610 -12.80 -18.24 -2.46
N GLN A 611 -13.67 -18.48 -1.48
CA GLN A 611 -13.27 -18.42 -0.08
C GLN A 611 -12.43 -19.65 0.33
N LEU A 612 -11.77 -19.55 1.49
CA LEU A 612 -11.16 -20.71 2.14
C LEU A 612 -12.18 -21.83 2.41
N ASP A 613 -11.69 -23.06 2.54
CA ASP A 613 -12.50 -24.25 2.80
C ASP A 613 -12.96 -24.32 4.27
N TRP A 614 -13.71 -23.32 4.74
CA TRP A 614 -14.15 -23.19 6.14
C TRP A 614 -14.92 -24.40 6.67
N TRP A 615 -15.60 -25.14 5.79
CA TRP A 615 -16.31 -26.38 6.11
C TRP A 615 -15.39 -27.47 6.68
N LEU A 616 -14.07 -27.38 6.47
CA LEU A 616 -13.10 -28.29 7.09
C LEU A 616 -13.18 -28.26 8.62
N LEU A 617 -13.56 -27.12 9.22
CA LEU A 617 -13.72 -27.00 10.67
C LEU A 617 -14.92 -27.80 11.22
N ASP A 618 -15.75 -28.42 10.38
CA ASP A 618 -16.74 -29.42 10.82
C ASP A 618 -16.09 -30.76 11.19
N HIS A 619 -14.86 -31.01 10.71
CA HIS A 619 -14.06 -32.20 10.98
C HIS A 619 -13.12 -32.00 12.17
N VAL A 620 -13.01 -33.00 13.05
CA VAL A 620 -12.25 -32.89 14.30
C VAL A 620 -10.75 -32.76 14.06
N GLU A 621 -10.25 -33.37 12.99
CA GLU A 621 -8.84 -33.40 12.62
C GLU A 621 -8.34 -32.01 12.20
N HIS A 622 -9.18 -31.24 11.51
CA HIS A 622 -8.87 -29.88 11.08
C HIS A 622 -9.03 -28.88 12.23
N ARG A 623 -10.00 -29.08 13.13
CA ARG A 623 -10.04 -28.35 14.41
C ARG A 623 -8.78 -28.61 15.24
N GLY A 624 -8.30 -29.84 15.30
CA GLY A 624 -7.05 -30.18 15.98
C GLY A 624 -5.81 -29.48 15.40
N MET A 625 -5.79 -29.22 14.08
CA MET A 625 -4.75 -28.39 13.45
C MET A 625 -4.84 -26.93 13.89
N GLN A 626 -6.04 -26.36 13.87
CA GLN A 626 -6.28 -24.99 14.29
C GLN A 626 -5.99 -24.78 15.80
N ASP A 627 -6.38 -25.75 16.63
CA ASP A 627 -6.10 -25.76 18.07
C ASP A 627 -4.59 -25.84 18.33
N LEU A 628 -3.84 -26.63 17.55
CA LEU A 628 -2.37 -26.63 17.62
C LEU A 628 -1.81 -25.23 17.33
N VAL A 629 -2.26 -24.56 16.26
CA VAL A 629 -1.75 -23.22 15.93
C VAL A 629 -2.06 -22.22 17.05
N ARG A 630 -3.24 -22.30 17.66
CA ARG A 630 -3.59 -21.50 18.83
C ARG A 630 -2.62 -21.72 20.00
N ASP A 631 -2.32 -22.97 20.30
CA ASP A 631 -1.45 -23.33 21.41
C ASP A 631 0.04 -23.03 21.11
N LEU A 632 0.49 -23.20 19.86
CA LEU A 632 1.81 -22.75 19.39
C LEU A 632 2.00 -21.25 19.64
N ASN A 633 1.00 -20.44 19.24
CA ASN A 633 1.02 -19.00 19.42
C ASN A 633 0.96 -18.57 20.90
N ALA A 634 0.19 -19.28 21.74
CA ALA A 634 0.18 -19.04 23.18
C ALA A 634 1.55 -19.34 23.81
N ILE A 635 2.11 -20.53 23.56
CA ILE A 635 3.40 -20.94 24.12
C ILE A 635 4.52 -20.03 23.62
N TYR A 636 4.50 -19.63 22.35
CA TYR A 636 5.48 -18.73 21.75
C TYR A 636 5.54 -17.38 22.48
N ARG A 637 4.38 -16.75 22.72
CA ARG A 637 4.31 -15.47 23.44
C ARG A 637 4.75 -15.59 24.90
N ASP A 638 4.47 -16.73 25.54
CA ASP A 638 4.82 -16.98 26.94
C ASP A 638 6.27 -17.48 27.16
N THR A 639 7.02 -17.74 26.08
CA THR A 639 8.36 -18.34 26.15
C THR A 639 9.41 -17.45 25.46
N PRO A 640 10.03 -16.49 26.17
CA PRO A 640 11.03 -15.58 25.60
C PRO A 640 12.20 -16.26 24.88
N ALA A 641 12.57 -17.47 25.30
CA ALA A 641 13.59 -18.28 24.63
C ALA A 641 13.31 -18.51 23.13
N LEU A 642 12.05 -18.47 22.72
CA LEU A 642 11.64 -18.69 21.32
C LEU A 642 11.77 -17.44 20.44
N PHE A 643 11.96 -16.23 20.99
CA PHE A 643 11.92 -15.01 20.19
C PHE A 643 12.92 -13.90 20.54
N VAL A 644 13.39 -13.79 21.78
CA VAL A 644 14.21 -12.63 22.20
C VAL A 644 15.57 -12.63 21.50
N ALA A 645 16.19 -13.80 21.38
CA ALA A 645 17.53 -13.98 20.85
C ALA A 645 17.54 -14.67 19.47
N ASP A 646 16.48 -14.48 18.65
CA ASP A 646 16.41 -15.06 17.29
C ASP A 646 17.59 -14.65 16.41
N HIS A 647 18.09 -13.43 16.60
CA HIS A 647 19.17 -12.83 15.83
C HIS A 647 20.57 -13.04 16.43
N ASP A 648 20.66 -13.72 17.58
CA ASP A 648 21.91 -13.91 18.33
C ASP A 648 22.25 -15.42 18.43
N PRO A 649 23.46 -15.86 18.03
CA PRO A 649 23.88 -17.25 18.16
C PRO A 649 23.77 -17.86 19.56
N SER A 650 23.77 -17.05 20.62
CA SER A 650 23.59 -17.50 22.01
C SER A 650 22.18 -18.02 22.30
N GLY A 651 21.19 -17.64 21.48
CA GLY A 651 19.79 -18.04 21.60
C GLY A 651 19.49 -19.48 21.16
N PHE A 652 20.47 -20.18 20.59
CA PHE A 652 20.28 -21.53 20.05
C PHE A 652 21.54 -22.39 20.21
N ALA A 653 21.36 -23.69 20.48
CA ALA A 653 22.42 -24.67 20.29
C ALA A 653 21.85 -26.04 19.90
N TRP A 654 22.48 -26.71 18.93
CA TRP A 654 22.17 -28.11 18.64
C TRP A 654 22.52 -29.00 19.84
N ILE A 655 21.62 -29.92 20.17
CA ILE A 655 21.88 -31.04 21.09
C ILE A 655 22.34 -32.23 20.26
N ASP A 656 21.54 -32.61 19.26
CA ASP A 656 21.94 -33.56 18.23
C ASP A 656 21.28 -33.20 16.90
N ALA A 657 22.12 -32.92 15.91
CA ALA A 657 21.76 -32.58 14.54
C ALA A 657 22.16 -33.68 13.53
N ASN A 658 22.61 -34.84 14.02
CA ASN A 658 23.21 -35.91 13.22
C ASN A 658 22.45 -37.24 13.30
N ASP A 659 21.28 -37.31 13.95
CA ASP A 659 20.46 -38.53 14.03
C ASP A 659 19.60 -38.75 12.77
N ALA A 660 20.26 -38.67 11.60
CA ALA A 660 19.65 -38.83 10.29
C ALA A 660 19.00 -40.20 10.11
N GLN A 661 19.56 -41.25 10.70
CA GLN A 661 19.03 -42.62 10.61
C GLN A 661 17.64 -42.75 11.25
N ARG A 662 17.31 -41.89 12.22
CA ARG A 662 16.00 -41.85 12.86
C ARG A 662 15.14 -40.67 12.41
N ASN A 663 15.67 -39.77 11.57
CA ASN A 663 15.04 -38.48 11.24
C ASN A 663 14.72 -37.65 12.50
N VAL A 664 15.59 -37.70 13.51
CA VAL A 664 15.39 -36.97 14.77
C VAL A 664 16.35 -35.79 14.84
N PHE A 665 15.83 -34.65 15.29
CA PHE A 665 16.58 -33.42 15.52
C PHE A 665 16.32 -32.96 16.95
N SER A 666 17.35 -32.44 17.62
CA SER A 666 17.16 -31.81 18.92
C SER A 666 18.06 -30.60 19.12
N PHE A 667 17.50 -29.55 19.72
CA PHE A 667 18.20 -28.31 20.02
C PHE A 667 17.62 -27.63 21.25
N VAL A 668 18.37 -26.68 21.79
CA VAL A 668 17.93 -25.79 22.87
C VAL A 668 17.76 -24.38 22.35
N ARG A 669 16.71 -23.70 22.83
CA ARG A 669 16.43 -22.28 22.67
C ARG A 669 16.63 -21.58 24.00
N ARG A 670 17.22 -20.38 23.98
CA ARG A 670 17.59 -19.61 25.17
C ARG A 670 17.25 -18.14 25.03
N ALA A 671 16.98 -17.50 26.16
CA ALA A 671 16.95 -16.06 26.29
C ALA A 671 17.44 -15.66 27.69
N PRO A 672 17.98 -14.44 27.86
CA PRO A 672 18.32 -13.92 29.18
C PRO A 672 17.15 -14.03 30.16
N ASP A 673 17.41 -14.48 31.38
CA ASP A 673 16.44 -14.60 32.48
C ASP A 673 15.18 -15.42 32.16
N SER A 674 15.22 -16.26 31.11
CA SER A 674 14.16 -17.18 30.73
C SER A 674 14.60 -18.63 30.95
N PRO A 675 13.70 -19.54 31.35
CA PRO A 675 13.98 -20.97 31.29
C PRO A 675 14.36 -21.39 29.86
N ASP A 676 15.33 -22.30 29.76
CA ASP A 676 15.69 -22.96 28.50
C ASP A 676 14.50 -23.80 27.99
N LEU A 677 14.35 -23.86 26.67
CA LEU A 677 13.40 -24.74 25.99
C LEU A 677 14.17 -25.71 25.09
N VAL A 678 13.96 -27.00 25.27
CA VAL A 678 14.50 -28.06 24.42
C VAL A 678 13.43 -28.48 23.41
N CYS A 679 13.74 -28.38 22.13
CA CYS A 679 12.92 -28.89 21.03
C CYS A 679 13.46 -30.24 20.57
N VAL A 680 12.58 -31.22 20.41
CA VAL A 680 12.89 -32.53 19.83
C VAL A 680 11.87 -32.82 18.73
N ALA A 681 12.32 -32.90 17.49
CA ALA A 681 11.47 -33.17 16.34
C ALA A 681 11.80 -34.55 15.74
N ASN A 682 10.78 -35.38 15.56
CA ASN A 682 10.84 -36.67 14.91
C ASN A 682 10.04 -36.65 13.62
N PHE A 683 10.74 -36.71 12.49
CA PHE A 683 10.16 -36.77 11.15
C PHE A 683 10.09 -38.20 10.59
N SER A 684 10.12 -39.21 11.47
CA SER A 684 9.86 -40.63 11.16
C SER A 684 8.45 -41.04 11.63
N PRO A 685 7.77 -41.96 10.92
CA PRO A 685 6.50 -42.54 11.37
C PRO A 685 6.66 -43.53 12.53
N LEU A 686 7.89 -43.82 12.95
CA LEU A 686 8.17 -44.70 14.08
C LEU A 686 8.30 -43.89 15.38
N PRO A 687 7.65 -44.32 16.48
CA PRO A 687 7.95 -43.79 17.80
C PRO A 687 9.30 -44.33 18.30
N TYR A 688 10.00 -43.54 19.10
CA TYR A 688 11.24 -43.95 19.76
C TYR A 688 11.05 -43.93 21.27
N GLU A 689 10.84 -45.11 21.85
CA GLU A 689 10.82 -45.31 23.30
C GLU A 689 12.24 -45.34 23.87
N ASN A 690 12.40 -44.90 25.11
CA ASN A 690 13.68 -44.91 25.83
C ASN A 690 14.82 -44.18 25.09
N HIS A 691 14.51 -43.11 24.36
CA HIS A 691 15.48 -42.31 23.64
C HIS A 691 16.20 -41.37 24.59
N THR A 692 17.52 -41.49 24.71
CA THR A 692 18.32 -40.65 25.62
C THR A 692 18.85 -39.42 24.89
N ILE A 693 18.52 -38.24 25.39
CA ILE A 693 18.97 -36.96 24.85
C ILE A 693 19.80 -36.19 25.87
N GLY A 694 20.66 -35.30 25.38
CA GLY A 694 21.39 -34.35 26.22
C GLY A 694 20.46 -33.23 26.68
N MET A 695 20.62 -32.79 27.93
CA MET A 695 19.81 -31.73 28.54
C MET A 695 20.73 -30.65 29.13
N PRO A 696 20.41 -29.35 28.95
CA PRO A 696 21.28 -28.26 29.38
C PRO A 696 21.34 -28.11 30.92
N GLY A 697 20.41 -28.74 31.65
CA GLY A 697 20.36 -28.70 33.10
C GLY A 697 19.63 -29.90 33.70
N VAL A 698 19.95 -30.20 34.97
CA VAL A 698 19.31 -31.25 35.77
C VAL A 698 17.93 -30.84 36.29
N GLY A 699 17.15 -31.81 36.73
CA GLY A 699 15.85 -31.63 37.36
C GLY A 699 14.69 -31.77 36.38
N SER A 700 13.58 -31.14 36.73
CA SER A 700 12.30 -31.30 36.04
C SER A 700 12.22 -30.50 34.75
N TRP A 701 11.71 -31.14 33.70
CA TRP A 701 11.38 -30.53 32.42
C TRP A 701 9.91 -30.81 32.08
N GLU A 702 9.12 -29.77 31.90
CA GLU A 702 7.70 -29.86 31.55
C GLU A 702 7.54 -30.08 30.05
N GLU A 703 6.73 -31.06 29.64
CA GLU A 703 6.31 -31.23 28.23
C GLU A 703 5.24 -30.18 27.92
N VAL A 704 5.68 -28.99 27.50
CA VAL A 704 4.80 -27.84 27.23
C VAL A 704 4.12 -27.92 25.87
N LEU A 705 4.69 -28.69 24.93
CA LEU A 705 4.07 -29.00 23.65
C LEU A 705 4.38 -30.45 23.28
N ASN A 706 3.36 -31.14 22.79
CA ASN A 706 3.51 -32.41 22.07
C ASN A 706 2.50 -32.43 20.92
N THR A 707 2.99 -32.34 19.68
CA THR A 707 2.11 -32.29 18.50
C THR A 707 1.39 -33.61 18.21
N ASP A 708 1.73 -34.69 18.91
CA ASP A 708 1.04 -35.98 18.85
C ASP A 708 0.00 -36.16 19.97
N ALA A 709 -0.25 -35.13 20.78
CA ALA A 709 -1.31 -35.16 21.77
C ALA A 709 -2.68 -35.46 21.14
N THR A 710 -3.52 -36.21 21.87
CA THR A 710 -4.86 -36.59 21.40
C THR A 710 -5.78 -35.38 21.19
N GLY A 711 -5.53 -34.27 21.88
CA GLY A 711 -6.22 -32.99 21.67
C GLY A 711 -6.04 -32.46 20.25
N TYR A 712 -4.89 -32.71 19.62
CA TYR A 712 -4.62 -32.38 18.22
C TYR A 712 -4.88 -33.56 17.28
N THR A 713 -5.64 -34.57 17.73
CA THR A 713 -5.91 -35.83 17.02
C THR A 713 -4.67 -36.69 16.69
N GLY A 714 -3.59 -36.51 17.46
CA GLY A 714 -2.42 -37.40 17.42
C GLY A 714 -2.70 -38.75 18.08
N SER A 715 -1.68 -39.62 18.08
CA SER A 715 -1.78 -40.97 18.65
C SER A 715 -1.75 -41.00 20.18
N GLY A 716 -1.31 -39.90 20.81
CA GLY A 716 -1.20 -39.76 22.27
C GLY A 716 0.10 -40.29 22.86
N VAL A 717 1.10 -40.60 22.02
CA VAL A 717 2.43 -40.99 22.49
C VAL A 717 3.14 -39.74 23.04
N GLY A 718 3.82 -39.86 24.19
CA GLY A 718 4.45 -38.72 24.85
C GLY A 718 5.08 -39.07 26.20
N ASN A 719 5.42 -38.05 26.98
CA ASN A 719 6.16 -38.20 28.24
C ASN A 719 5.30 -38.00 29.49
N LEU A 720 3.97 -38.13 29.37
CA LEU A 720 3.01 -37.98 30.48
C LEU A 720 3.16 -36.62 31.22
N GLY A 721 3.53 -35.57 30.48
CA GLY A 721 3.58 -34.18 30.94
C GLY A 721 4.91 -33.71 31.53
N ARG A 722 5.84 -34.62 31.89
CA ARG A 722 7.10 -34.24 32.54
C ARG A 722 8.20 -35.27 32.33
N VAL A 723 9.43 -34.78 32.21
CA VAL A 723 10.67 -35.56 32.11
C VAL A 723 11.62 -35.14 33.22
N GLU A 724 12.38 -36.08 33.79
CA GLU A 724 13.45 -35.78 34.75
C GLU A 724 14.81 -35.92 34.08
N ALA A 725 15.62 -34.86 34.15
CA ALA A 725 17.00 -34.86 33.69
C ALA A 725 17.96 -35.13 34.86
N GLU A 726 18.81 -36.14 34.71
CA GLU A 726 19.84 -36.49 35.68
C GLU A 726 21.22 -35.94 35.28
N ALA A 727 22.10 -35.76 36.26
CA ALA A 727 23.47 -35.38 36.00
C ALA A 727 24.20 -36.49 35.22
N GLY A 728 24.90 -36.11 34.15
CA GLY A 728 25.63 -37.06 33.31
C GLY A 728 25.78 -36.51 31.90
N GLU A 729 27.03 -36.32 31.49
CA GLU A 729 27.32 -35.77 30.16
C GLU A 729 26.77 -36.65 29.05
N TRP A 730 26.05 -36.04 28.11
CA TRP A 730 25.49 -36.71 26.93
C TRP A 730 25.35 -35.72 25.77
N SER A 731 25.81 -36.10 24.57
CA SER A 731 25.78 -35.24 23.36
C SER A 731 26.25 -33.79 23.60
N GLY A 732 27.30 -33.61 24.40
CA GLY A 732 27.87 -32.29 24.70
C GLY A 732 27.07 -31.44 25.69
N GLN A 733 26.02 -31.98 26.31
CA GLN A 733 25.24 -31.34 27.36
C GLN A 733 25.61 -31.91 28.75
N PRO A 734 25.47 -31.13 29.85
CA PRO A 734 25.89 -31.55 31.20
C PRO A 734 24.95 -32.54 31.89
N ALA A 735 23.70 -32.63 31.43
CA ALA A 735 22.69 -33.56 31.93
C ALA A 735 22.13 -34.40 30.79
N ARG A 736 21.33 -35.40 31.14
CA ARG A 736 20.63 -36.25 30.17
C ARG A 736 19.26 -36.66 30.68
N ALA A 737 18.36 -36.96 29.76
CA ALA A 737 17.05 -37.52 30.07
C ALA A 737 16.70 -38.62 29.09
N THR A 738 15.97 -39.62 29.58
CA THR A 738 15.36 -40.66 28.74
C THR A 738 13.92 -40.28 28.47
N ILE A 739 13.58 -40.09 27.19
CA ILE A 739 12.27 -39.64 26.74
C ILE A 739 11.64 -40.62 25.75
N THR A 740 10.33 -40.50 25.59
CA THR A 740 9.57 -41.06 24.49
C THR A 740 9.40 -39.98 23.42
N VAL A 741 9.89 -40.24 22.21
CA VAL A 741 9.73 -39.33 21.07
C VAL A 741 8.57 -39.85 20.19
N PRO A 742 7.45 -39.11 20.07
CA PRO A 742 6.29 -39.57 19.32
C PRO A 742 6.56 -39.63 17.80
N PRO A 743 5.77 -40.40 17.02
CA PRO A 743 5.95 -40.51 15.57
C PRO A 743 5.44 -39.25 14.85
N LEU A 744 6.20 -38.74 13.88
CA LEU A 744 5.84 -37.55 13.08
C LEU A 744 5.40 -36.39 13.98
N ALA A 745 6.23 -36.05 14.95
CA ALA A 745 5.87 -35.12 16.00
C ALA A 745 7.05 -34.26 16.45
N THR A 746 6.72 -33.09 16.98
CA THR A 746 7.65 -32.19 17.65
C THR A 746 7.21 -32.04 19.10
N VAL A 747 8.17 -32.17 20.01
CA VAL A 747 8.00 -32.04 21.46
C VAL A 747 8.84 -30.88 21.96
N TRP A 748 8.26 -30.03 22.80
CA TRP A 748 8.98 -28.98 23.51
C TRP A 748 9.00 -29.28 25.00
N LEU A 749 10.20 -29.28 25.57
CA LEU A 749 10.45 -29.46 26.99
C LEU A 749 10.97 -28.15 27.57
N ARG A 750 10.30 -27.58 28.56
CA ARG A 750 10.73 -26.35 29.24
C ARG A 750 11.25 -26.66 30.63
N HIS A 751 12.39 -26.09 31.01
CA HIS A 751 12.92 -26.29 32.36
C HIS A 751 11.94 -25.74 33.39
N ALA A 752 11.58 -26.54 34.39
CA ALA A 752 10.72 -26.08 35.47
C ALA A 752 11.47 -25.05 36.30
N ARG A 753 10.85 -23.89 36.57
CA ARG A 753 11.42 -22.93 37.52
C ARG A 753 11.51 -23.60 38.89
N ALA A 754 12.63 -23.43 39.58
CA ALA A 754 12.71 -23.82 40.99
C ALA A 754 11.64 -23.01 41.75
N GLU A 755 10.71 -23.70 42.41
CA GLU A 755 9.69 -23.09 43.28
C GLU A 755 10.31 -22.29 44.42
#